data_AF-A0A957M0D1-F1
#
_entry.id   AF-A0A957M0D1-F1
#
_cell.length_a   1.000
_cell.length_b   1.000
_cell.length_c   1.000
_cell.angle_alpha   90.00
_cell.angle_beta   90.00
_cell.angle_gamma   90.00
#
_symmetry.space_group_name_H-M   'P 1'
#
loop_
_entity.id
_entity.type
_entity.pdbx_description
1 polymer ?
#
loop_
_entity_poly.entity_id
_entity_poly.type
_entity_poly.pdbx_seq_one_letter_code
_entity_poly.pdbx_strand_id
1 'polypeptide(L)'
;MQAALRLQSPLPEPETACFNQTLDGFTLALFGYVTQPDGTTALTWRVTNANKQDISYVAFGTGGWTPVAPADDGVIPGGLGDYHVEWTNEHGNPGFASIKYETEFDGFSQGAEDIFVMTVSSFDPSEPIQVQMKAGKNKTTFTVIFDGSGCDWSPTPTPTATPESPLPTPTPTVVPIETISDTEVYVLSPSMFEVEMSEAEKEERWRLGLPVPLVNVDVGDEVVVESMAVSTSSHYRKPGLLALVPQTAVQAIDNWHVEDMEDFESGFPNTTGDCAWQLTQRAGGGQSHIWGTASDRSTSGAQALWPAGAVNDDASPGTQPLPPGSTYPTDMITSVICRLSDVGNAKNVLAEFQMWYELADNGDSLSVQFFSGTGDGNGENLDYQGGLEWRGSTDGVVFQDWRAYHIYYPDIVDNGNAIWVKWRFASDNRNNTARGPWLDDLAVSIYEKPQSSANCQNADPTYTSGLSKGLNIGPYTEDLQHGDLAKFDQMIDRLTDSGVNWVRMEFKVNPSYFATGEGGTLDPLNTDGDNHIDLRHYDLFVDSICALNSDDDPNNDIAILGLIDNASLVRQDWYDPSGLGQGNVTTNGYLPDFVDVVEQLARYYDDRIGAWEIWNEPDYYKSGLRPEEYASLLTSSSAVLNTVDANDKVLYTGLVGANRTASRYFAASLASLHYPKPFDIFALHPYFTEEYPGRNGKRAELDPAYYMRGDIEHRPDTIVKKFRIVLDSASFQPDEQGKPIWATEVGWNSAEGSMQCQNYVDLVTTEDVQACYLQRGFHSLYNLSPNVSKVFWFTYHDTGVEVSEEECGNVANATALERVPSPSWTASDFGQYQVRASGANIVRIPWSFGLYRGNIHTNEPEDAKKKPVQDAFTNWPNADINCAGSWPNDLPTLDDLNKHVYLPAAMESDAAASSQ
;
A
#
# COMPACT_ATOMS: atom_id res chain seq x y z
N MET A 1 -7.56 6.54 33.66
CA MET A 1 -8.24 5.47 34.42
C MET A 1 -9.50 5.11 33.64
N GLN A 2 -9.62 3.85 33.20
CA GLN A 2 -10.52 3.28 32.18
C GLN A 2 -10.09 3.45 30.71
N ALA A 3 -9.19 2.56 30.27
CA ALA A 3 -9.05 2.11 28.89
C ALA A 3 -8.40 0.71 28.92
N ALA A 4 -9.23 -0.34 28.93
CA ALA A 4 -8.83 -1.72 28.67
C ALA A 4 -10.10 -2.48 28.27
N LEU A 5 -10.03 -3.21 27.14
CA LEU A 5 -11.06 -4.02 26.44
C LEU A 5 -11.68 -3.41 25.17
N ARG A 6 -10.95 -3.54 24.05
CA ARG A 6 -11.39 -3.69 22.65
C ARG A 6 -10.20 -4.39 21.95
N LEU A 7 -10.24 -5.37 21.05
CA LEU A 7 -11.21 -6.23 20.35
C LEU A 7 -10.34 -7.38 19.77
N GLN A 8 -10.85 -8.61 19.67
CA GLN A 8 -10.29 -9.56 18.70
C GLN A 8 -10.59 -9.02 17.30
N SER A 9 -9.59 -8.99 16.42
CA SER A 9 -9.73 -8.55 15.03
C SER A 9 -10.84 -9.36 14.33
N PRO A 10 -11.81 -8.74 13.65
CA PRO A 10 -12.78 -9.47 12.85
C PRO A 10 -12.06 -10.14 11.67
N LEU A 11 -12.39 -11.40 11.42
CA LEU A 11 -12.03 -12.13 10.20
C LEU A 11 -12.32 -11.27 8.95
N PRO A 12 -11.52 -11.36 7.87
CA PRO A 12 -11.75 -10.60 6.63
C PRO A 12 -13.18 -10.80 6.15
N GLU A 13 -13.90 -9.70 5.93
CA GLU A 13 -15.27 -9.71 5.42
C GLU A 13 -15.29 -10.21 3.97
N PRO A 14 -15.95 -11.33 3.64
CA PRO A 14 -16.25 -11.61 2.25
C PRO A 14 -17.38 -10.71 1.79
N GLU A 15 -17.27 -10.18 0.58
CA GLU A 15 -18.24 -9.22 0.03
C GLU A 15 -19.66 -9.79 -0.19
N THR A 16 -19.84 -11.12 -0.09
CA THR A 16 -21.13 -11.78 -0.37
C THR A 16 -21.63 -12.61 0.81
N ALA A 17 -22.80 -12.27 1.33
CA ALA A 17 -23.48 -13.05 2.35
C ALA A 17 -23.88 -14.44 1.84
N CYS A 18 -23.49 -15.50 2.55
CA CYS A 18 -23.87 -16.87 2.22
C CYS A 18 -25.38 -17.14 2.46
N PHE A 19 -26.03 -16.36 3.31
CA PHE A 19 -27.47 -16.37 3.56
C PHE A 19 -27.99 -14.94 3.72
N ASN A 20 -29.15 -14.65 3.13
CA ASN A 20 -29.80 -13.34 3.25
C ASN A 20 -31.33 -13.49 3.25
N GLN A 21 -32.01 -12.93 4.24
CA GLN A 21 -33.45 -12.95 4.37
C GLN A 21 -34.00 -11.58 4.79
N THR A 22 -35.04 -11.11 4.09
CA THR A 22 -35.77 -9.87 4.44
C THR A 22 -37.17 -10.19 4.95
N LEU A 23 -37.54 -9.63 6.11
CA LEU A 23 -38.87 -9.75 6.71
C LEU A 23 -39.23 -8.46 7.46
N ASP A 24 -40.45 -7.96 7.25
CA ASP A 24 -40.98 -6.76 7.94
C ASP A 24 -40.04 -5.53 7.93
N GLY A 25 -39.34 -5.31 6.82
CA GLY A 25 -38.41 -4.19 6.67
C GLY A 25 -37.06 -4.38 7.36
N PHE A 26 -36.80 -5.54 7.94
CA PHE A 26 -35.47 -5.92 8.38
C PHE A 26 -34.83 -6.88 7.37
N THR A 27 -33.53 -6.75 7.16
CA THR A 27 -32.72 -7.70 6.39
C THR A 27 -31.69 -8.31 7.33
N LEU A 28 -31.66 -9.65 7.37
CA LEU A 28 -30.69 -10.45 8.11
C LEU A 28 -29.80 -11.16 7.09
N ALA A 29 -28.51 -10.85 7.11
CA ALA A 29 -27.51 -11.51 6.30
C ALA A 29 -26.48 -12.22 7.18
N LEU A 30 -26.19 -13.48 6.87
CA LEU A 30 -25.06 -14.23 7.45
C LEU A 30 -23.95 -14.25 6.41
N PHE A 31 -22.77 -13.82 6.83
CA PHE A 31 -21.60 -13.80 5.97
C PHE A 31 -21.00 -15.21 5.91
N GLY A 32 -20.71 -15.80 7.05
CA GLY A 32 -20.29 -17.19 7.17
C GLY A 32 -20.02 -17.54 8.63
N TYR A 33 -19.47 -18.73 8.86
CA TYR A 33 -18.97 -19.16 10.15
C TYR A 33 -17.63 -19.88 10.02
N VAL A 34 -16.80 -19.73 11.06
CA VAL A 34 -15.48 -20.38 11.16
C VAL A 34 -15.43 -21.17 12.46
N THR A 35 -15.25 -22.49 12.35
CA THR A 35 -15.02 -23.36 13.51
C THR A 35 -13.53 -23.47 13.78
N GLN A 36 -13.12 -23.00 14.95
CA GLN A 36 -11.75 -23.04 15.44
C GLN A 36 -11.36 -24.46 15.89
N PRO A 37 -10.06 -24.79 15.94
CA PRO A 37 -9.58 -26.09 16.42
C PRO A 37 -10.01 -26.44 17.85
N ASP A 38 -10.32 -25.45 18.68
CA ASP A 38 -10.81 -25.62 20.05
C ASP A 38 -12.30 -26.02 20.14
N GLY A 39 -12.99 -26.11 18.99
CA GLY A 39 -14.39 -26.47 18.88
C GLY A 39 -15.37 -25.30 19.11
N THR A 40 -14.88 -24.07 19.22
CA THR A 40 -15.71 -22.87 19.15
C THR A 40 -15.96 -22.46 17.70
N THR A 41 -17.09 -21.82 17.45
CA THR A 41 -17.48 -21.33 16.12
C THR A 41 -17.85 -19.87 16.21
N ALA A 42 -17.18 -19.03 15.43
CA ALA A 42 -17.52 -17.62 15.24
C ALA A 42 -18.51 -17.47 14.07
N LEU A 43 -19.56 -16.68 14.26
CA LEU A 43 -20.58 -16.36 13.26
C LEU A 43 -20.64 -14.85 13.03
N THR A 44 -20.62 -14.43 11.77
CA THR A 44 -20.67 -13.01 11.38
C THR A 44 -21.97 -12.68 10.69
N TRP A 45 -22.72 -11.74 11.27
CA TRP A 45 -24.03 -11.31 10.81
C TRP A 45 -24.03 -9.84 10.44
N ARG A 46 -24.86 -9.47 9.47
CA ARG A 46 -25.22 -8.09 9.17
C ARG A 46 -26.72 -7.92 9.31
N VAL A 47 -27.13 -6.85 9.97
CA VAL A 47 -28.53 -6.51 10.17
C VAL A 47 -28.81 -5.13 9.62
N THR A 48 -29.72 -5.05 8.64
CA THR A 48 -30.19 -3.79 8.06
C THR A 48 -31.61 -3.51 8.52
N ASN A 49 -31.90 -2.27 8.93
CA ASN A 49 -33.26 -1.86 9.30
C ASN A 49 -33.82 -0.80 8.35
N ALA A 50 -34.62 -1.20 7.36
CA ALA A 50 -35.32 -0.30 6.45
C ALA A 50 -36.61 0.31 7.05
N ASN A 51 -36.97 -0.01 8.29
CA ASN A 51 -38.12 0.60 8.96
C ASN A 51 -37.85 2.05 9.39
N LYS A 52 -38.90 2.75 9.82
CA LYS A 52 -38.79 4.12 10.39
C LYS A 52 -38.51 4.17 11.88
N GLN A 53 -38.66 3.05 12.57
CA GLN A 53 -38.43 2.96 14.02
C GLN A 53 -37.05 2.36 14.23
N ASP A 54 -36.32 2.89 15.19
CA ASP A 54 -34.99 2.44 15.55
C ASP A 54 -35.03 1.07 16.22
N ILE A 55 -34.07 0.22 15.87
CA ILE A 55 -33.85 -1.06 16.55
C ILE A 55 -33.46 -0.77 18.01
N SER A 56 -34.16 -1.41 18.94
CA SER A 56 -33.82 -1.42 20.37
C SER A 56 -33.02 -2.65 20.80
N TYR A 57 -33.15 -3.77 20.09
CA TYR A 57 -32.22 -4.89 20.22
C TYR A 57 -32.25 -5.82 19.00
N VAL A 58 -31.17 -6.58 18.84
CA VAL A 58 -31.06 -7.78 18.01
C VAL A 58 -30.71 -8.97 18.90
N ALA A 59 -31.42 -10.10 18.77
CA ALA A 59 -31.18 -11.30 19.57
C ALA A 59 -30.96 -12.51 18.67
N PHE A 60 -29.77 -13.12 18.76
CA PHE A 60 -29.40 -14.32 18.02
C PHE A 60 -29.58 -15.54 18.90
N GLY A 61 -30.52 -16.41 18.52
CA GLY A 61 -30.85 -17.62 19.26
C GLY A 61 -29.69 -18.60 19.23
N THR A 62 -29.49 -19.31 20.34
CA THR A 62 -28.38 -20.26 20.44
C THR A 62 -28.78 -21.68 20.11
N GLY A 63 -30.07 -22.04 20.05
CA GLY A 63 -30.49 -23.39 19.64
C GLY A 63 -29.70 -24.51 20.34
N GLY A 64 -29.53 -24.46 21.65
CA GLY A 64 -28.74 -25.45 22.40
C GLY A 64 -27.22 -25.23 22.40
N TRP A 65 -26.68 -24.36 21.56
CA TRP A 65 -25.27 -23.93 21.59
C TRP A 65 -24.98 -23.15 22.88
N THR A 66 -23.73 -23.22 23.33
CA THR A 66 -23.27 -22.50 24.52
C THR A 66 -22.57 -21.20 24.10
N PRO A 67 -23.08 -20.02 24.50
CA PRO A 67 -22.39 -18.74 24.26
C PRO A 67 -20.98 -18.74 24.81
N VAL A 68 -20.05 -18.19 24.04
CA VAL A 68 -18.65 -17.99 24.43
C VAL A 68 -18.30 -16.50 24.42
N ALA A 69 -18.63 -15.80 23.34
CA ALA A 69 -18.41 -14.36 23.19
C ALA A 69 -19.52 -13.70 22.35
N PRO A 70 -19.80 -12.41 22.56
CA PRO A 70 -19.27 -11.54 23.62
C PRO A 70 -19.75 -11.98 25.02
N ALA A 71 -19.06 -11.53 26.07
CA ALA A 71 -19.40 -11.89 27.45
C ALA A 71 -20.80 -11.38 27.85
N ASP A 72 -21.50 -12.17 28.69
CA ASP A 72 -22.76 -11.74 29.31
C ASP A 72 -22.55 -10.48 30.16
N ASP A 73 -23.51 -9.56 30.10
CA ASP A 73 -23.49 -8.24 30.73
C ASP A 73 -22.34 -7.32 30.25
N GLY A 74 -21.71 -7.65 29.10
CA GLY A 74 -20.69 -6.84 28.46
C GLY A 74 -21.26 -5.68 27.65
N VAL A 75 -20.40 -4.72 27.29
CA VAL A 75 -20.72 -3.69 26.28
C VAL A 75 -19.72 -3.85 25.14
N ILE A 76 -20.21 -4.00 23.92
CA ILE A 76 -19.37 -4.07 22.71
C ILE A 76 -19.60 -2.86 21.81
N PRO A 77 -18.56 -2.31 21.17
CA PRO A 77 -18.76 -1.35 20.09
C PRO A 77 -19.25 -2.05 18.82
N GLY A 78 -20.22 -1.45 18.14
CA GLY A 78 -20.48 -1.70 16.72
C GLY A 78 -20.27 -0.44 15.88
N GLY A 79 -20.48 -0.54 14.57
CA GLY A 79 -20.21 0.57 13.65
C GLY A 79 -21.14 1.77 13.85
N LEU A 80 -22.34 1.54 14.39
CA LEU A 80 -23.32 2.61 14.64
C LEU A 80 -23.38 3.09 16.09
N GLY A 81 -22.77 2.35 17.03
CA GLY A 81 -22.78 2.67 18.45
C GLY A 81 -22.51 1.46 19.34
N ASP A 82 -22.52 1.68 20.65
CA ASP A 82 -22.27 0.62 21.63
C ASP A 82 -23.54 -0.24 21.87
N TYR A 83 -23.35 -1.53 22.13
CA TYR A 83 -24.40 -2.50 22.43
C TYR A 83 -24.12 -3.20 23.76
N HIS A 84 -25.09 -3.18 24.67
CA HIS A 84 -25.11 -4.04 25.85
C HIS A 84 -25.49 -5.47 25.48
N VAL A 85 -24.72 -6.44 25.96
CA VAL A 85 -24.88 -7.86 25.64
C VAL A 85 -25.51 -8.58 26.83
N GLU A 86 -26.61 -9.28 26.58
CA GLU A 86 -27.28 -10.14 27.57
C GLU A 86 -27.46 -11.56 27.00
N TRP A 87 -26.99 -12.56 27.74
CA TRP A 87 -27.25 -13.97 27.45
C TRP A 87 -28.59 -14.38 28.08
N THR A 88 -29.60 -14.55 27.24
CA THR A 88 -30.95 -14.86 27.69
C THR A 88 -31.17 -16.38 27.74
N ASN A 89 -32.11 -16.83 28.58
CA ASN A 89 -32.57 -18.21 28.65
C ASN A 89 -33.94 -18.39 27.96
N GLU A 90 -34.51 -19.60 27.96
CA GLU A 90 -35.82 -19.91 27.35
C GLU A 90 -37.01 -19.05 27.86
N HIS A 91 -36.83 -18.34 28.97
CA HIS A 91 -37.85 -17.48 29.58
C HIS A 91 -37.45 -15.99 29.60
N GLY A 92 -36.23 -15.66 29.15
CA GLY A 92 -35.77 -14.28 28.98
C GLY A 92 -36.49 -13.60 27.82
N ASN A 93 -36.39 -12.28 27.70
CA ASN A 93 -36.86 -11.59 26.48
C ASN A 93 -35.73 -11.69 25.44
N PRO A 94 -35.91 -12.42 24.33
CA PRO A 94 -37.13 -12.41 23.48
C PRO A 94 -38.12 -13.59 23.62
N GLY A 95 -37.85 -14.58 24.45
CA GLY A 95 -38.67 -15.77 24.67
C GLY A 95 -38.00 -17.08 24.25
N PHE A 96 -36.68 -17.05 24.03
CA PHE A 96 -35.81 -18.16 23.67
C PHE A 96 -34.39 -17.85 24.13
N ALA A 97 -33.55 -18.87 24.33
CA ALA A 97 -32.16 -18.67 24.71
C ALA A 97 -31.36 -17.98 23.57
N SER A 98 -30.68 -16.88 23.87
CA SER A 98 -30.05 -16.03 22.86
C SER A 98 -28.86 -15.24 23.38
N ILE A 99 -28.00 -14.78 22.48
CA ILE A 99 -27.09 -13.64 22.71
C ILE A 99 -27.82 -12.40 22.19
N LYS A 100 -28.23 -11.50 23.10
CA LYS A 100 -28.99 -10.27 22.79
C LYS A 100 -28.08 -9.05 22.87
N TYR A 101 -28.11 -8.24 21.82
CA TYR A 101 -27.42 -6.96 21.68
C TYR A 101 -28.45 -5.84 21.80
N GLU A 102 -28.50 -5.17 22.95
CA GLU A 102 -29.38 -4.03 23.24
C GLU A 102 -28.63 -2.73 22.99
N THR A 103 -29.22 -1.79 22.27
CA THR A 103 -28.54 -0.54 21.87
C THR A 103 -28.34 0.38 23.07
N GLU A 104 -27.11 0.85 23.30
CA GLU A 104 -26.79 1.91 24.28
C GLU A 104 -26.87 3.31 23.65
N PHE A 105 -27.45 3.40 22.46
CA PHE A 105 -27.77 4.61 21.71
C PHE A 105 -29.22 4.61 21.25
N ASP A 106 -29.65 5.61 20.48
CA ASP A 106 -31.04 5.74 20.01
C ASP A 106 -31.51 4.57 19.11
N GLY A 107 -30.57 3.71 18.68
CA GLY A 107 -30.77 2.62 17.74
C GLY A 107 -30.60 3.07 16.29
N PHE A 108 -30.86 2.17 15.34
CA PHE A 108 -30.69 2.46 13.91
C PHE A 108 -31.90 2.06 13.07
N SER A 109 -32.15 2.82 11.99
CA SER A 109 -33.29 2.67 11.08
C SER A 109 -33.03 3.28 9.69
N GLN A 110 -34.05 3.31 8.82
CA GLN A 110 -34.02 3.95 7.50
C GLN A 110 -32.95 3.44 6.53
N GLY A 111 -32.63 2.15 6.61
CA GLY A 111 -31.65 1.49 5.74
C GLY A 111 -30.25 1.43 6.36
N ALA A 112 -30.05 1.98 7.56
CA ALA A 112 -28.84 1.77 8.31
C ALA A 112 -28.64 0.29 8.64
N GLU A 113 -27.38 -0.13 8.68
CA GLU A 113 -26.96 -1.49 8.99
C GLU A 113 -25.76 -1.53 9.93
N ASP A 114 -25.64 -2.62 10.68
CA ASP A 114 -24.51 -2.88 11.55
C ASP A 114 -24.13 -4.38 11.50
N ILE A 115 -22.93 -4.69 11.95
CA ILE A 115 -22.33 -6.03 11.94
C ILE A 115 -22.24 -6.57 13.36
N PHE A 116 -22.62 -7.84 13.52
CA PHE A 116 -22.63 -8.54 14.80
C PHE A 116 -21.82 -9.83 14.67
N VAL A 117 -20.82 -9.97 15.53
CA VAL A 117 -20.03 -11.20 15.64
C VAL A 117 -20.37 -11.88 16.97
N MET A 118 -20.61 -13.19 16.90
CA MET A 118 -20.80 -14.02 18.10
C MET A 118 -20.01 -15.32 17.99
N THR A 119 -19.48 -15.77 19.12
CA THR A 119 -18.78 -17.05 19.25
C THR A 119 -19.57 -17.96 20.15
N VAL A 120 -19.79 -19.20 19.70
CA VAL A 120 -20.50 -20.24 20.44
C VAL A 120 -19.68 -21.52 20.45
N SER A 121 -19.99 -22.44 21.36
CA SER A 121 -19.49 -23.82 21.34
C SER A 121 -20.65 -24.79 21.19
N SER A 122 -20.34 -26.02 20.77
CA SER A 122 -21.35 -27.03 20.39
C SER A 122 -22.25 -26.56 19.24
N PHE A 123 -21.68 -25.81 18.29
CA PHE A 123 -22.37 -25.35 17.10
C PHE A 123 -22.81 -26.54 16.23
N ASP A 124 -24.08 -26.57 15.87
CA ASP A 124 -24.65 -27.52 14.92
C ASP A 124 -25.35 -26.73 13.81
N PRO A 125 -24.77 -26.66 12.59
CA PRO A 125 -25.36 -25.91 11.48
C PRO A 125 -26.72 -26.48 11.01
N SER A 126 -27.05 -27.71 11.40
CA SER A 126 -28.35 -28.32 11.08
C SER A 126 -29.48 -27.93 12.05
N GLU A 127 -29.15 -27.34 13.20
CA GLU A 127 -30.12 -26.90 14.19
C GLU A 127 -30.69 -25.52 13.84
N PRO A 128 -32.03 -25.37 13.67
CA PRO A 128 -32.62 -24.07 13.38
C PRO A 128 -32.49 -23.13 14.58
N ILE A 129 -32.04 -21.90 14.34
CA ILE A 129 -32.05 -20.84 15.35
C ILE A 129 -33.09 -19.76 15.06
N GLN A 130 -33.51 -19.06 16.10
CA GLN A 130 -34.36 -17.88 15.98
C GLN A 130 -33.53 -16.61 16.07
N VAL A 131 -33.71 -15.65 15.16
CA VAL A 131 -33.12 -14.32 15.29
C VAL A 131 -34.25 -13.31 15.41
N GLN A 132 -34.31 -12.53 16.50
CA GLN A 132 -35.36 -11.55 16.71
C GLN A 132 -34.81 -10.12 16.73
N MET A 133 -35.45 -9.25 15.95
CA MET A 133 -35.19 -7.81 15.94
C MET A 133 -36.41 -7.09 16.51
N LYS A 134 -36.19 -6.05 17.31
CA LYS A 134 -37.27 -5.23 17.87
C LYS A 134 -37.04 -3.76 17.56
N ALA A 135 -37.94 -3.16 16.78
CA ALA A 135 -38.00 -1.72 16.56
C ALA A 135 -39.32 -1.14 17.09
N GLY A 136 -39.23 -0.21 18.04
CA GLY A 136 -40.38 0.32 18.77
C GLY A 136 -41.31 -0.76 19.35
N LYS A 137 -42.53 -0.88 18.82
CA LYS A 137 -43.51 -1.92 19.25
C LYS A 137 -43.46 -3.18 18.40
N ASN A 138 -42.77 -3.16 17.28
CA ASN A 138 -42.70 -4.27 16.34
C ASN A 138 -41.59 -5.23 16.77
N LYS A 139 -41.88 -6.53 16.67
CA LYS A 139 -40.92 -7.61 16.85
C LYS A 139 -41.01 -8.51 15.63
N THR A 140 -39.88 -8.77 15.00
CA THR A 140 -39.77 -9.65 13.83
C THR A 140 -38.81 -10.76 14.16
N THR A 141 -39.21 -12.00 13.90
CA THR A 141 -38.40 -13.20 14.21
C THR A 141 -38.17 -14.00 12.94
N PHE A 142 -36.90 -14.18 12.61
CA PHE A 142 -36.39 -15.06 11.57
C PHE A 142 -36.20 -16.46 12.15
N THR A 143 -36.38 -17.49 11.33
CA THR A 143 -35.94 -18.86 11.63
C THR A 143 -34.88 -19.20 10.60
N VAL A 144 -33.64 -19.40 11.05
CA VAL A 144 -32.47 -19.60 10.19
C VAL A 144 -32.01 -21.05 10.31
N ILE A 145 -31.74 -21.67 9.17
CA ILE A 145 -31.13 -23.01 9.06
C ILE A 145 -29.88 -22.83 8.18
N PHE A 146 -28.74 -23.39 8.59
CA PHE A 146 -27.45 -23.20 7.90
C PHE A 146 -27.16 -24.30 6.87
N ASP A 147 -28.18 -24.94 6.29
CA ASP A 147 -28.06 -26.16 5.46
C ASP A 147 -27.43 -25.97 4.07
N GLY A 148 -26.77 -24.84 3.82
CA GLY A 148 -26.02 -24.56 2.60
C GLY A 148 -24.51 -24.71 2.79
N SER A 149 -23.87 -25.54 1.97
CA SER A 149 -22.41 -25.79 1.98
C SER A 149 -21.53 -24.58 1.64
N GLY A 150 -22.10 -23.37 1.54
CA GLY A 150 -21.39 -22.13 1.22
C GLY A 150 -21.12 -21.21 2.41
N CYS A 151 -21.62 -21.57 3.61
CA CYS A 151 -21.45 -20.75 4.82
C CYS A 151 -20.29 -21.22 5.72
N ASP A 152 -19.75 -22.42 5.50
CA ASP A 152 -18.65 -22.97 6.28
C ASP A 152 -17.31 -22.49 5.69
N TRP A 153 -16.59 -21.66 6.42
CA TRP A 153 -15.22 -21.25 6.08
C TRP A 153 -14.19 -21.87 7.01
N SER A 154 -14.57 -22.90 7.75
CA SER A 154 -13.61 -23.64 8.56
C SER A 154 -12.53 -24.21 7.64
N PRO A 155 -11.24 -24.14 8.01
CA PRO A 155 -10.18 -24.73 7.21
C PRO A 155 -10.49 -26.20 6.98
N THR A 156 -10.50 -26.63 5.71
CA THR A 156 -10.82 -28.01 5.36
C THR A 156 -9.77 -28.92 6.02
N PRO A 157 -10.15 -29.85 6.92
CA PRO A 157 -9.17 -30.69 7.57
C PRO A 157 -8.43 -31.51 6.52
N THR A 158 -7.12 -31.33 6.44
CA THR A 158 -6.24 -32.08 5.55
C THR A 158 -6.49 -33.59 5.76
N PRO A 159 -6.82 -34.36 4.71
CA PRO A 159 -7.21 -35.76 4.85
C PRO A 159 -6.08 -36.55 5.52
N THR A 160 -6.39 -37.16 6.66
CA THR A 160 -5.47 -38.03 7.41
C THR A 160 -5.03 -39.20 6.54
N ALA A 161 -3.76 -39.22 6.12
CA ALA A 161 -3.20 -40.28 5.29
C ALA A 161 -3.27 -41.65 6.01
N THR A 162 -3.83 -42.64 5.31
CA THR A 162 -3.84 -44.05 5.70
C THR A 162 -2.44 -44.65 5.47
N PRO A 163 -1.90 -45.50 6.37
CA PRO A 163 -0.50 -45.92 6.33
C PRO A 163 -0.24 -46.99 5.26
N GLU A 164 0.48 -46.65 4.19
CA GLU A 164 1.20 -47.61 3.35
C GLU A 164 2.68 -47.20 3.17
N SER A 165 3.55 -48.20 3.32
CA SER A 165 4.96 -48.43 2.91
C SER A 165 5.95 -47.26 2.65
N PRO A 166 7.24 -47.41 3.01
CA PRO A 166 8.20 -46.31 3.09
C PRO A 166 8.89 -46.00 1.75
N LEU A 167 8.80 -44.75 1.28
CA LEU A 167 9.84 -43.94 0.58
C LEU A 167 9.20 -42.63 0.04
N PRO A 168 9.96 -41.56 -0.28
CA PRO A 168 11.08 -40.93 0.44
C PRO A 168 10.62 -39.67 1.20
N THR A 169 11.53 -39.08 1.98
CA THR A 169 11.37 -37.89 2.84
C THR A 169 10.57 -36.74 2.20
N PRO A 170 9.57 -36.15 2.89
CA PRO A 170 8.83 -35.01 2.38
C PRO A 170 9.68 -33.74 2.41
N THR A 171 9.56 -32.96 1.33
CA THR A 171 10.02 -31.57 1.24
C THR A 171 9.17 -30.70 2.17
N PRO A 172 9.76 -29.75 2.93
CA PRO A 172 8.97 -28.80 3.71
C PRO A 172 8.07 -27.99 2.77
N THR A 173 6.78 -27.91 3.12
CA THR A 173 5.80 -27.07 2.41
C THR A 173 5.87 -25.70 3.08
N VAL A 174 6.31 -24.69 2.34
CA VAL A 174 6.27 -23.29 2.76
C VAL A 174 4.79 -22.90 2.86
N VAL A 175 4.34 -22.50 4.05
CA VAL A 175 3.00 -21.97 4.27
C VAL A 175 3.04 -20.49 3.87
N PRO A 176 2.15 -20.00 2.99
CA PRO A 176 2.04 -18.57 2.73
C PRO A 176 1.65 -17.84 4.01
N ILE A 177 2.42 -16.81 4.38
CA ILE A 177 2.08 -15.91 5.50
C ILE A 177 0.78 -15.19 5.11
N GLU A 178 -0.29 -15.37 5.89
CA GLU A 178 -1.55 -14.63 5.68
C GLU A 178 -1.33 -13.14 5.97
N THR A 179 -1.87 -12.29 5.08
CA THR A 179 -1.71 -10.84 5.14
C THR A 179 -2.58 -10.26 6.27
N ILE A 180 -1.93 -9.81 7.34
CA ILE A 180 -2.56 -9.02 8.41
C ILE A 180 -2.68 -7.57 7.93
N SER A 181 -3.79 -6.90 8.22
CA SER A 181 -4.12 -5.55 7.70
C SER A 181 -3.21 -4.42 8.21
N ASP A 182 -2.36 -4.70 9.20
CA ASP A 182 -1.60 -3.70 9.95
C ASP A 182 -0.10 -4.08 9.97
N THR A 183 0.49 -4.24 8.77
CA THR A 183 1.94 -4.40 8.61
C THR A 183 2.63 -3.05 8.61
N GLU A 184 3.53 -2.87 9.56
CA GLU A 184 4.38 -1.69 9.69
C GLU A 184 5.74 -2.00 9.09
N VAL A 185 5.99 -1.39 7.95
CA VAL A 185 7.31 -1.46 7.30
C VAL A 185 8.22 -0.46 7.97
N TYR A 186 9.53 -0.65 8.05
CA TYR A 186 10.51 0.36 8.47
C TYR A 186 11.73 0.23 7.55
N VAL A 187 12.24 1.33 7.02
CA VAL A 187 13.49 1.33 6.24
C VAL A 187 14.56 2.03 7.06
N LEU A 188 15.67 1.36 7.34
CA LEU A 188 16.77 1.86 8.16
C LEU A 188 17.93 2.28 7.24
N SER A 189 17.91 3.51 6.75
CA SER A 189 19.06 4.08 6.02
C SER A 189 20.07 4.67 7.01
N PRO A 190 21.39 4.59 6.76
CA PRO A 190 22.41 5.35 7.50
C PRO A 190 22.06 6.84 7.66
N SER A 191 21.45 7.45 6.63
CA SER A 191 21.01 8.85 6.67
C SER A 191 19.89 9.11 7.68
N MET A 192 19.00 8.14 7.93
CA MET A 192 17.99 8.26 8.99
C MET A 192 18.60 8.30 10.39
N PHE A 193 19.81 7.77 10.57
CA PHE A 193 20.52 7.80 11.85
C PHE A 193 21.42 9.03 12.01
N GLU A 194 21.65 9.84 10.97
CA GLU A 194 22.50 11.04 11.09
C GLU A 194 21.81 12.19 11.84
N VAL A 195 20.49 12.25 11.79
CA VAL A 195 19.71 13.27 12.51
C VAL A 195 19.25 12.69 13.84
N GLU A 196 20.01 13.01 14.90
CA GLU A 196 19.62 12.63 16.25
C GLU A 196 18.30 13.33 16.63
N MET A 197 17.24 12.53 16.82
CA MET A 197 15.97 13.02 17.36
C MET A 197 16.20 13.69 18.72
N SER A 198 15.50 14.78 19.00
CA SER A 198 15.54 15.37 20.33
C SER A 198 14.90 14.42 21.36
N GLU A 199 15.38 14.46 22.61
CA GLU A 199 14.82 13.62 23.69
C GLU A 199 13.30 13.81 23.88
N ALA A 200 12.78 15.01 23.60
CA ALA A 200 11.35 15.28 23.67
C ALA A 200 10.57 14.58 22.56
N GLU A 201 11.11 14.54 21.33
CA GLU A 201 10.49 13.81 20.22
C GLU A 201 10.56 12.29 20.45
N LYS A 202 11.67 11.79 21.01
CA LYS A 202 11.79 10.38 21.41
C LYS A 202 10.76 10.01 22.47
N GLU A 203 10.64 10.81 23.53
CA GLU A 203 9.67 10.58 24.61
C GLU A 203 8.22 10.59 24.11
N GLU A 204 7.89 11.49 23.18
CA GLU A 204 6.56 11.54 22.57
C GLU A 204 6.27 10.31 21.71
N ARG A 205 7.19 9.88 20.85
CA ARG A 205 7.04 8.65 20.06
C ARG A 205 6.85 7.43 20.95
N TRP A 206 7.67 7.27 21.98
CA TRP A 206 7.53 6.16 22.92
C TRP A 206 6.21 6.19 23.68
N ARG A 207 5.73 7.39 24.07
CA ARG A 207 4.40 7.56 24.69
C ARG A 207 3.27 7.07 23.77
N LEU A 208 3.46 7.16 22.46
CA LEU A 208 2.52 6.72 21.44
C LEU A 208 2.72 5.26 20.99
N GLY A 209 3.70 4.56 21.58
CA GLY A 209 3.98 3.16 21.25
C GLY A 209 4.74 2.98 19.94
N LEU A 210 5.54 3.97 19.56
CA LEU A 210 6.29 3.96 18.31
C LEU A 210 7.78 3.75 18.54
N PRO A 211 8.46 3.09 17.58
CA PRO A 211 9.88 2.95 17.67
C PRO A 211 10.60 4.27 17.41
N VAL A 212 11.81 4.35 17.96
CA VAL A 212 12.79 5.41 17.73
C VAL A 212 14.03 4.78 17.07
N PRO A 213 14.60 5.38 16.01
CA PRO A 213 15.88 4.96 15.44
C PRO A 213 17.02 5.02 16.47
N LEU A 214 17.77 3.92 16.58
CA LEU A 214 18.94 3.82 17.44
C LEU A 214 20.20 4.23 16.66
N VAL A 215 20.75 5.41 16.98
CA VAL A 215 21.96 5.95 16.33
C VAL A 215 23.24 5.33 16.90
N ASN A 216 23.26 5.04 18.20
CA ASN A 216 24.38 4.42 18.88
C ASN A 216 23.87 3.43 19.92
N VAL A 217 24.52 2.28 20.02
CA VAL A 217 24.38 1.38 21.17
C VAL A 217 25.63 1.53 22.03
N ASP A 218 25.47 1.66 23.34
CA ASP A 218 26.61 1.69 24.26
C ASP A 218 27.21 0.29 24.37
N VAL A 219 28.04 -0.07 23.39
CA VAL A 219 28.72 -1.37 23.30
C VAL A 219 29.58 -1.64 24.55
N GLY A 220 29.98 -0.58 25.26
CA GLY A 220 30.84 -0.65 26.45
C GLY A 220 30.20 -1.33 27.66
N ASP A 221 28.86 -1.36 27.76
CA ASP A 221 28.12 -2.07 28.80
C ASP A 221 27.55 -3.43 28.32
N GLU A 222 27.74 -3.78 27.04
CA GLU A 222 27.13 -4.97 26.43
C GLU A 222 28.07 -6.18 26.27
N VAL A 223 29.40 -6.00 26.29
CA VAL A 223 30.36 -7.07 25.96
C VAL A 223 30.92 -7.73 27.21
N VAL A 224 30.06 -8.44 27.93
CA VAL A 224 30.49 -9.68 28.59
C VAL A 224 29.59 -10.78 28.07
N VAL A 225 29.86 -11.18 26.83
CA VAL A 225 29.46 -12.49 26.36
C VAL A 225 30.33 -13.50 27.13
N GLU A 226 29.85 -13.96 28.27
CA GLU A 226 30.56 -14.95 29.08
C GLU A 226 30.66 -16.28 28.31
N SER A 227 31.81 -16.50 27.67
CA SER A 227 32.26 -17.77 27.06
C SER A 227 31.17 -18.62 26.40
N MET A 228 30.83 -18.25 25.17
CA MET A 228 29.97 -19.02 24.28
C MET A 228 30.54 -20.42 24.01
N ALA A 229 29.91 -21.46 24.56
CA ALA A 229 30.04 -22.79 24.01
C ALA A 229 28.96 -22.96 22.93
N VAL A 230 29.22 -22.43 21.73
CA VAL A 230 28.47 -22.89 20.55
C VAL A 230 28.66 -24.40 20.50
N SER A 231 27.61 -25.17 20.74
CA SER A 231 27.62 -26.61 20.55
C SER A 231 27.84 -26.86 19.05
N THR A 232 29.10 -26.97 18.66
CA THR A 232 29.55 -27.24 17.28
C THR A 232 29.30 -28.72 16.93
N SER A 233 28.09 -29.22 17.18
CA SER A 233 27.69 -30.52 16.62
C SER A 233 27.66 -30.38 15.10
N SER A 234 28.74 -30.84 14.48
CA SER A 234 29.10 -30.79 13.06
C SER A 234 28.17 -31.58 12.12
N HIS A 235 26.86 -31.60 12.38
CA HIS A 235 25.86 -32.37 11.64
C HIS A 235 24.69 -31.47 11.20
N TYR A 236 24.99 -30.38 10.50
CA TYR A 236 23.96 -29.60 9.83
C TYR A 236 24.20 -29.68 8.33
N ARG A 237 23.24 -30.29 7.64
CA ARG A 237 23.18 -30.28 6.18
C ARG A 237 22.59 -28.94 5.81
N LYS A 238 23.35 -28.10 5.10
CA LYS A 238 22.80 -27.06 4.23
C LYS A 238 21.58 -27.67 3.52
N PRO A 239 20.36 -27.13 3.66
CA PRO A 239 19.34 -27.36 2.66
C PRO A 239 20.02 -27.02 1.34
N GLY A 240 20.15 -28.01 0.44
CA GLY A 240 20.74 -27.70 -0.86
C GLY A 240 19.83 -26.65 -1.47
N LEU A 241 20.36 -25.44 -1.75
CA LEU A 241 19.71 -24.49 -2.64
C LEU A 241 19.14 -25.32 -3.78
N LEU A 242 17.81 -25.38 -3.86
CA LEU A 242 17.12 -25.98 -4.98
C LEU A 242 17.53 -25.11 -6.15
N ALA A 243 18.57 -25.54 -6.88
CA ALA A 243 19.00 -24.90 -8.09
C ALA A 243 17.75 -24.73 -8.95
N LEU A 244 17.36 -23.46 -9.15
CA LEU A 244 16.24 -23.07 -9.98
C LEU A 244 16.34 -23.89 -11.27
N VAL A 245 15.34 -24.75 -11.49
CA VAL A 245 15.17 -25.46 -12.75
C VAL A 245 15.19 -24.37 -13.84
N PRO A 246 15.89 -24.53 -14.96
CA PRO A 246 15.88 -23.53 -16.03
C PRO A 246 14.42 -23.33 -16.46
N GLN A 247 13.83 -22.23 -15.99
CA GLN A 247 12.43 -21.89 -16.18
C GLN A 247 12.28 -21.34 -17.60
N THR A 248 11.37 -21.95 -18.37
CA THR A 248 11.09 -21.56 -19.74
C THR A 248 9.83 -20.68 -19.85
N ALA A 249 9.40 -20.06 -18.76
CA ALA A 249 8.30 -19.11 -18.69
C ALA A 249 8.69 -17.98 -17.74
N VAL A 250 8.35 -16.74 -18.10
CA VAL A 250 8.53 -15.55 -17.25
C VAL A 250 7.70 -15.77 -15.98
N GLN A 251 8.36 -15.86 -14.83
CA GLN A 251 7.71 -15.96 -13.53
C GLN A 251 8.12 -14.76 -12.70
N ALA A 252 7.26 -14.35 -11.77
CA ALA A 252 7.48 -13.35 -10.76
C ALA A 252 8.81 -13.66 -10.08
N ILE A 253 9.72 -12.71 -10.13
CA ILE A 253 11.05 -12.88 -9.58
C ILE A 253 11.07 -12.24 -8.20
N ASP A 254 10.89 -13.07 -7.18
CA ASP A 254 11.21 -12.68 -5.81
C ASP A 254 12.67 -13.04 -5.51
N ASN A 255 13.53 -12.03 -5.45
CA ASN A 255 14.93 -12.20 -5.05
C ASN A 255 15.15 -12.01 -3.55
N TRP A 256 14.06 -11.93 -2.78
CA TRP A 256 14.13 -12.07 -1.33
C TRP A 256 14.17 -13.55 -0.98
N HIS A 257 15.24 -13.94 -0.28
CA HIS A 257 15.42 -15.27 0.22
C HIS A 257 15.26 -15.26 1.73
N VAL A 258 14.27 -16.00 2.22
CA VAL A 258 14.12 -16.26 3.64
C VAL A 258 15.25 -17.20 4.05
N GLU A 259 16.23 -16.67 4.78
CA GLU A 259 17.38 -17.44 5.27
C GLU A 259 17.01 -18.28 6.50
N ASP A 260 16.12 -17.72 7.33
CA ASP A 260 15.55 -18.43 8.46
C ASP A 260 14.17 -17.90 8.84
N MET A 261 13.38 -18.77 9.45
CA MET A 261 12.04 -18.49 9.95
C MET A 261 11.76 -19.32 11.20
N GLU A 262 11.27 -18.67 12.24
CA GLU A 262 10.87 -19.24 13.52
C GLU A 262 9.41 -18.87 13.80
N ASP A 263 8.53 -19.86 13.69
CA ASP A 263 7.10 -19.77 14.03
C ASP A 263 6.81 -20.15 15.49
N PHE A 264 7.83 -20.62 16.23
CA PHE A 264 7.75 -21.08 17.62
C PHE A 264 6.77 -22.22 17.92
N GLU A 265 6.14 -22.81 16.91
CA GLU A 265 5.20 -23.91 17.05
C GLU A 265 5.88 -25.26 17.31
N SER A 266 7.16 -25.33 16.97
CA SER A 266 8.01 -26.49 17.15
C SER A 266 9.02 -26.28 18.29
N GLY A 267 9.92 -27.26 18.51
CA GLY A 267 10.91 -27.13 19.57
C GLY A 267 11.92 -26.02 19.25
N PHE A 268 11.80 -24.87 19.92
CA PHE A 268 12.72 -23.75 19.77
C PHE A 268 14.09 -24.00 20.44
N PRO A 269 15.22 -23.61 19.80
CA PRO A 269 15.31 -23.07 18.44
C PRO A 269 15.09 -24.14 17.37
N ASN A 270 14.24 -23.84 16.38
CA ASN A 270 14.02 -24.72 15.25
C ASN A 270 15.15 -24.49 14.24
N THR A 271 16.18 -25.34 14.28
CA THR A 271 17.42 -25.14 13.51
C THR A 271 17.27 -25.50 12.02
N THR A 272 16.17 -25.16 11.36
CA THR A 272 15.93 -25.51 9.95
C THR A 272 16.57 -24.55 8.95
N GLY A 273 16.92 -23.32 9.36
CA GLY A 273 17.57 -22.32 8.50
C GLY A 273 19.05 -22.07 8.80
N ASP A 274 19.60 -21.02 8.18
CA ASP A 274 21.01 -20.63 8.27
C ASP A 274 21.31 -19.69 9.46
N CYS A 275 20.29 -19.24 10.23
CA CYS A 275 20.53 -18.49 11.46
C CYS A 275 21.01 -19.42 12.59
N ALA A 276 22.05 -18.98 13.30
CA ALA A 276 22.36 -19.52 14.62
C ALA A 276 21.61 -18.72 15.70
N TRP A 277 20.42 -19.19 16.09
CA TRP A 277 19.63 -18.58 17.16
C TRP A 277 20.30 -18.71 18.52
N GLN A 278 20.46 -17.59 19.22
CA GLN A 278 21.11 -17.55 20.53
C GLN A 278 20.35 -16.71 21.54
N LEU A 279 20.42 -17.15 22.80
CA LEU A 279 19.87 -16.46 23.96
C LEU A 279 21.03 -15.88 24.78
N THR A 280 21.06 -14.56 24.92
CA THR A 280 22.06 -13.88 25.76
C THR A 280 21.41 -13.25 26.98
N GLN A 281 22.19 -13.07 28.05
CA GLN A 281 21.67 -12.58 29.31
C GLN A 281 22.71 -11.83 30.15
N ARG A 282 22.25 -10.78 30.86
CA ARG A 282 22.94 -10.18 32.00
C ARG A 282 21.94 -10.02 33.16
N ALA A 283 22.29 -10.49 34.36
CA ALA A 283 21.50 -10.25 35.58
C ALA A 283 22.33 -9.56 36.65
N GLY A 284 21.82 -8.48 37.25
CA GLY A 284 22.40 -7.87 38.44
C GLY A 284 22.18 -8.67 39.74
N GLY A 285 21.59 -9.87 39.67
CA GLY A 285 21.23 -10.69 40.83
C GLY A 285 21.73 -12.14 40.85
N GLY A 286 22.48 -12.59 39.84
CA GLY A 286 22.98 -13.97 39.74
C GLY A 286 21.92 -15.03 39.42
N GLN A 287 20.79 -14.65 38.82
CA GLN A 287 19.80 -15.59 38.27
C GLN A 287 19.85 -15.56 36.75
N SER A 288 19.69 -16.73 36.12
CA SER A 288 19.60 -16.81 34.66
C SER A 288 18.18 -16.62 34.12
N HIS A 289 18.01 -15.92 33.00
CA HIS A 289 16.77 -15.53 32.32
C HIS A 289 16.97 -15.79 30.83
N ILE A 290 16.01 -16.45 30.20
CA ILE A 290 16.07 -16.82 28.78
C ILE A 290 14.73 -16.51 28.13
N TRP A 291 14.70 -16.31 26.82
CA TRP A 291 13.42 -16.37 26.11
C TRP A 291 12.91 -17.81 26.09
N GLY A 292 11.60 -17.97 26.24
CA GLY A 292 10.89 -19.24 26.11
C GLY A 292 9.66 -19.06 25.23
N THR A 293 8.92 -20.13 25.00
CA THR A 293 7.64 -20.06 24.29
C THR A 293 6.48 -20.07 25.28
N ALA A 294 5.42 -19.33 24.96
CA ALA A 294 4.19 -19.24 25.75
C ALA A 294 2.97 -19.30 24.83
N SER A 295 1.90 -19.94 25.32
CA SER A 295 0.64 -20.11 24.56
C SER A 295 -0.43 -19.06 24.91
N ASP A 296 -0.07 -18.08 25.73
CA ASP A 296 -1.00 -17.02 26.16
C ASP A 296 -1.36 -16.07 25.03
N ARG A 297 -0.41 -15.91 24.11
CA ARG A 297 -0.46 -15.03 22.97
C ARG A 297 0.33 -15.72 21.88
N SER A 298 -0.26 -15.79 20.70
CA SER A 298 0.42 -16.02 19.44
C SER A 298 -0.42 -15.40 18.34
N THR A 299 0.20 -15.13 17.20
CA THR A 299 -0.45 -14.63 16.00
C THR A 299 -0.71 -15.77 15.04
N SER A 300 0.28 -16.65 14.93
CA SER A 300 0.16 -17.92 14.23
C SER A 300 0.15 -19.06 15.27
N GLY A 301 -0.51 -20.17 14.94
CA GLY A 301 -0.46 -21.39 15.76
C GLY A 301 -0.89 -21.26 17.23
N ALA A 302 -0.08 -21.82 18.13
CA ALA A 302 -0.34 -22.00 19.55
C ALA A 302 0.74 -21.43 20.48
N GLN A 303 1.87 -20.92 19.97
CA GLN A 303 2.99 -20.44 20.79
C GLN A 303 3.66 -19.21 20.19
N ALA A 304 4.04 -18.25 21.04
CA ALA A 304 4.96 -17.18 20.67
C ALA A 304 6.12 -17.07 21.65
N LEU A 305 7.18 -16.43 21.21
CA LEU A 305 8.39 -16.19 21.98
C LEU A 305 8.16 -15.07 23.02
N TRP A 306 8.53 -15.32 24.27
CA TRP A 306 8.35 -14.40 25.40
C TRP A 306 9.57 -14.44 26.32
N PRO A 307 10.07 -13.31 26.86
CA PRO A 307 11.21 -13.32 27.76
C PRO A 307 10.80 -14.00 29.08
N ALA A 308 11.16 -15.27 29.23
CA ALA A 308 10.74 -16.11 30.35
C ALA A 308 11.53 -15.78 31.64
N GLY A 309 10.90 -16.06 32.78
CA GLY A 309 11.49 -15.80 34.10
C GLY A 309 12.62 -16.77 34.48
N ALA A 310 13.10 -16.58 35.72
CA ALA A 310 14.35 -17.16 36.19
C ALA A 310 14.43 -18.69 36.01
N VAL A 311 15.46 -19.13 35.32
CA VAL A 311 15.86 -20.52 35.18
C VAL A 311 16.84 -20.85 36.30
N ASN A 312 16.70 -22.00 36.96
CA ASN A 312 17.82 -22.53 37.74
C ASN A 312 18.92 -22.93 36.76
N ASP A 313 20.18 -22.61 37.04
CA ASP A 313 21.35 -22.88 36.17
C ASP A 313 21.45 -24.34 35.66
N ASP A 314 20.78 -25.29 36.34
CA ASP A 314 20.75 -26.72 36.00
C ASP A 314 19.49 -27.16 35.20
N ALA A 315 18.51 -26.29 34.95
CA ALA A 315 17.30 -26.66 34.22
C ALA A 315 17.54 -26.66 32.71
N SER A 316 16.98 -27.65 32.02
CA SER A 316 17.11 -27.75 30.55
C SER A 316 16.42 -26.54 29.89
N PRO A 317 16.98 -25.99 28.79
CA PRO A 317 16.29 -24.97 28.00
C PRO A 317 14.83 -25.40 27.73
N GLY A 318 13.86 -24.53 28.03
CA GLY A 318 12.42 -24.81 27.87
C GLY A 318 11.69 -25.40 29.09
N THR A 319 12.31 -25.55 30.27
CA THR A 319 11.68 -26.24 31.43
C THR A 319 11.13 -25.36 32.57
N GLN A 320 10.54 -24.21 32.26
CA GLN A 320 9.27 -23.68 32.85
C GLN A 320 9.20 -22.16 32.56
N PRO A 321 8.42 -21.72 31.55
CA PRO A 321 8.07 -20.30 31.46
C PRO A 321 7.38 -19.87 32.77
N LEU A 322 7.48 -18.59 33.10
CA LEU A 322 6.63 -18.01 34.14
C LEU A 322 5.16 -18.39 33.83
N PRO A 323 4.29 -18.55 34.84
CA PRO A 323 2.90 -18.85 34.60
C PRO A 323 2.28 -17.84 33.62
N PRO A 324 1.36 -18.31 32.77
CA PRO A 324 0.58 -17.46 31.92
C PRO A 324 0.15 -16.14 32.54
N GLY A 325 0.44 -15.01 31.88
CA GLY A 325 0.09 -13.66 32.33
C GLY A 325 0.92 -13.08 33.47
N SER A 326 2.09 -13.65 33.78
CA SER A 326 3.01 -13.06 34.76
C SER A 326 3.67 -11.77 34.25
N THR A 327 4.07 -10.90 35.18
CA THR A 327 4.90 -9.73 34.87
C THR A 327 6.36 -10.14 34.65
N TYR A 328 7.10 -9.43 33.79
CA TYR A 328 8.52 -9.72 33.60
C TYR A 328 9.35 -9.32 34.84
N PRO A 329 10.50 -9.98 35.08
CA PRO A 329 11.42 -9.63 36.16
C PRO A 329 12.00 -8.22 36.01
N THR A 330 12.45 -7.64 37.12
CA THR A 330 13.20 -6.38 37.15
C THR A 330 14.68 -6.65 36.85
N ASP A 331 15.41 -5.70 36.27
CA ASP A 331 16.85 -5.76 36.00
C ASP A 331 17.24 -6.94 35.08
N MET A 332 16.33 -7.28 34.16
CA MET A 332 16.52 -8.28 33.13
C MET A 332 17.04 -7.63 31.85
N ILE A 333 18.14 -8.17 31.31
CA ILE A 333 18.54 -7.94 29.92
C ILE A 333 18.62 -9.30 29.26
N THR A 334 17.83 -9.49 28.21
CA THR A 334 17.82 -10.71 27.42
C THR A 334 17.74 -10.39 25.93
N SER A 335 18.26 -11.27 25.09
CA SER A 335 18.16 -11.10 23.64
C SER A 335 18.02 -12.43 22.93
N VAL A 336 17.33 -12.38 21.80
CA VAL A 336 17.36 -13.40 20.76
C VAL A 336 18.18 -12.86 19.60
N ILE A 337 19.11 -13.65 19.10
CA ILE A 337 20.05 -13.22 18.06
C ILE A 337 20.01 -14.24 16.93
N CYS A 338 19.72 -13.80 15.70
CA CYS A 338 20.02 -14.53 14.48
C CYS A 338 21.40 -14.11 13.95
N ARG A 339 22.22 -15.09 13.58
CA ARG A 339 23.49 -14.90 12.86
C ARG A 339 23.43 -15.51 11.47
N LEU A 340 23.58 -14.69 10.45
CA LEU A 340 23.75 -15.12 9.06
C LEU A 340 25.25 -15.20 8.72
N SER A 341 25.76 -16.42 8.49
CA SER A 341 27.21 -16.67 8.35
C SER A 341 27.72 -16.68 6.90
N ASP A 342 26.82 -16.71 5.92
CA ASP A 342 27.12 -16.86 4.48
C ASP A 342 26.20 -15.97 3.64
N VAL A 343 26.19 -14.66 3.92
CA VAL A 343 25.30 -13.70 3.24
C VAL A 343 25.72 -13.38 1.80
N GLY A 344 26.74 -14.05 1.26
CA GLY A 344 27.19 -13.85 -0.11
C GLY A 344 27.49 -12.39 -0.44
N ASN A 345 26.83 -11.88 -1.49
CA ASN A 345 26.86 -10.47 -1.91
C ASN A 345 25.58 -9.71 -1.50
N ALA A 346 24.77 -10.27 -0.59
CA ALA A 346 23.53 -9.63 -0.18
C ALA A 346 23.85 -8.30 0.51
N LYS A 347 23.20 -7.24 0.01
CA LYS A 347 23.38 -5.87 0.52
C LYS A 347 22.24 -5.43 1.42
N ASN A 348 21.07 -6.03 1.24
CA ASN A 348 19.88 -5.64 1.99
C ASN A 348 19.40 -6.82 2.81
N VAL A 349 18.98 -6.51 4.03
CA VAL A 349 18.43 -7.48 4.98
C VAL A 349 17.07 -6.97 5.41
N LEU A 350 16.13 -7.89 5.53
CA LEU A 350 14.79 -7.65 6.00
C LEU A 350 14.58 -8.53 7.24
N ALA A 351 14.25 -7.91 8.36
CA ALA A 351 13.75 -8.60 9.54
C ALA A 351 12.23 -8.49 9.57
N GLU A 352 11.55 -9.62 9.44
CA GLU A 352 10.10 -9.77 9.52
C GLU A 352 9.75 -10.40 10.88
N PHE A 353 8.78 -9.84 11.60
CA PHE A 353 8.28 -10.45 12.84
C PHE A 353 6.94 -9.84 13.23
N GLN A 354 6.14 -10.59 13.97
CA GLN A 354 4.98 -10.05 14.66
C GLN A 354 5.36 -9.74 16.10
N MET A 355 4.80 -8.64 16.63
CA MET A 355 5.10 -8.20 17.97
C MET A 355 3.87 -7.69 18.69
N TRP A 356 3.74 -8.12 19.94
CA TRP A 356 2.81 -7.60 20.93
C TRP A 356 3.65 -7.17 22.12
N TYR A 357 3.34 -6.06 22.79
CA TYR A 357 4.06 -5.74 24.02
C TYR A 357 3.29 -4.93 25.05
N GLU A 358 3.75 -5.05 26.29
CA GLU A 358 3.39 -4.18 27.40
C GLU A 358 4.68 -3.79 28.14
N LEU A 359 5.05 -2.51 28.11
CA LEU A 359 6.27 -1.96 28.73
C LEU A 359 5.88 -1.03 29.90
N ALA A 360 6.39 -1.29 31.10
CA ALA A 360 5.87 -0.67 32.32
C ALA A 360 6.26 0.80 32.47
N ASP A 361 7.51 1.14 32.18
CA ASP A 361 8.01 2.51 32.25
C ASP A 361 9.21 2.78 31.31
N ASN A 362 9.71 4.01 31.31
CA ASN A 362 10.79 4.47 30.43
C ASN A 362 12.17 3.81 30.66
N GLY A 363 12.32 2.98 31.69
CA GLY A 363 13.50 2.14 31.88
C GLY A 363 13.42 0.81 31.15
N ASP A 364 12.23 0.44 30.68
CA ASP A 364 11.99 -0.81 29.95
C ASP A 364 11.98 -0.55 28.44
N SER A 365 12.75 -1.34 27.70
CA SER A 365 12.80 -1.23 26.24
C SER A 365 12.90 -2.57 25.54
N LEU A 366 12.32 -2.62 24.34
CA LEU A 366 12.56 -3.65 23.34
C LEU A 366 13.24 -2.99 22.15
N SER A 367 14.20 -3.67 21.54
CA SER A 367 14.85 -3.16 20.33
C SER A 367 15.16 -4.27 19.35
N VAL A 368 15.18 -3.91 18.07
CA VAL A 368 15.74 -4.73 16.98
C VAL A 368 16.98 -4.04 16.47
N GLN A 369 18.10 -4.75 16.47
CA GLN A 369 19.43 -4.21 16.25
C GLN A 369 20.14 -5.00 15.14
N PHE A 370 20.77 -4.28 14.22
CA PHE A 370 21.55 -4.85 13.12
C PHE A 370 23.05 -4.64 13.37
N PHE A 371 23.83 -5.69 13.17
CA PHE A 371 25.29 -5.63 13.25
C PHE A 371 25.91 -6.32 12.04
N SER A 372 27.10 -5.87 11.66
CA SER A 372 27.99 -6.57 10.73
C SER A 372 29.31 -6.88 11.43
N GLY A 373 29.98 -7.98 11.09
CA GLY A 373 31.33 -8.22 11.60
C GLY A 373 31.83 -9.65 11.44
N THR A 374 33.13 -9.85 11.71
CA THR A 374 33.76 -11.19 11.72
C THR A 374 33.65 -11.88 13.07
N GLY A 375 33.05 -11.22 14.07
CA GLY A 375 32.88 -11.77 15.42
C GLY A 375 32.28 -13.18 15.38
N ASP A 376 32.73 -14.03 16.31
CA ASP A 376 32.16 -15.36 16.53
C ASP A 376 30.87 -15.32 17.38
N GLY A 377 30.37 -14.12 17.65
CA GLY A 377 29.25 -13.84 18.55
C GLY A 377 29.69 -13.26 19.90
N ASN A 378 30.99 -13.30 20.25
CA ASN A 378 31.47 -12.81 21.55
C ASN A 378 31.47 -11.27 21.70
N GLY A 379 30.82 -10.53 20.80
CA GLY A 379 30.77 -9.06 20.82
C GLY A 379 32.08 -8.36 20.43
N GLU A 380 33.21 -9.06 20.39
CA GLU A 380 34.47 -8.53 19.88
C GLU A 380 34.41 -8.43 18.33
N ASN A 381 34.57 -7.21 17.80
CA ASN A 381 34.54 -6.87 16.36
C ASN A 381 33.16 -7.00 15.69
N LEU A 382 32.09 -6.62 16.38
CA LEU A 382 30.80 -6.32 15.75
C LEU A 382 30.67 -4.80 15.56
N ASP A 383 30.40 -4.39 14.32
CA ASP A 383 30.10 -3.01 13.94
C ASP A 383 28.57 -2.85 13.95
N TYR A 384 28.08 -2.08 14.92
CA TYR A 384 26.66 -1.71 14.98
C TYR A 384 26.27 -0.90 13.74
N GLN A 385 25.19 -1.32 13.08
CA GLN A 385 24.71 -0.69 11.85
C GLN A 385 23.49 0.20 12.11
N GLY A 386 22.67 -0.12 13.10
CA GLY A 386 21.46 0.64 13.41
C GLY A 386 20.37 -0.25 13.98
N GLY A 387 19.19 0.31 14.21
CA GLY A 387 18.08 -0.44 14.78
C GLY A 387 16.93 0.44 15.20
N LEU A 388 15.90 -0.19 15.76
CA LEU A 388 14.72 0.47 16.32
C LEU A 388 14.59 0.12 17.80
N GLU A 389 14.12 1.08 18.61
CA GLU A 389 13.80 0.89 20.02
C GLU A 389 12.38 1.35 20.34
N TRP A 390 11.58 0.43 20.90
CA TRP A 390 10.36 0.70 21.64
C TRP A 390 10.70 0.82 23.12
N ARG A 391 10.09 1.77 23.80
CA ARG A 391 10.34 2.02 25.22
C ARG A 391 9.03 2.31 25.92
N GLY A 392 8.94 1.96 27.20
CA GLY A 392 7.83 2.43 28.03
C GLY A 392 7.88 3.95 28.24
N SER A 393 6.87 4.49 28.91
CA SER A 393 6.73 5.94 29.10
C SER A 393 6.88 6.31 30.57
N THR A 394 7.26 7.56 30.84
CA THR A 394 7.18 8.16 32.17
C THR A 394 5.73 8.29 32.66
N ASP A 395 4.76 8.32 31.74
CA ASP A 395 3.32 8.48 32.01
C ASP A 395 2.60 7.17 32.32
N GLY A 396 3.29 6.03 32.23
CA GLY A 396 2.78 4.71 32.59
C GLY A 396 3.04 3.64 31.53
N VAL A 397 2.24 2.57 31.61
CA VAL A 397 2.36 1.40 30.75
C VAL A 397 2.08 1.78 29.30
N VAL A 398 3.04 1.51 28.42
CA VAL A 398 2.85 1.58 26.96
C VAL A 398 2.48 0.19 26.49
N PHE A 399 1.42 0.11 25.68
CA PHE A 399 0.84 -1.14 25.23
C PHE A 399 0.61 -1.08 23.72
N GLN A 400 0.97 -2.16 23.03
CA GLN A 400 0.66 -2.38 21.62
C GLN A 400 0.13 -3.79 21.43
N ASP A 401 -0.98 -3.91 20.71
CA ASP A 401 -1.49 -5.21 20.28
C ASP A 401 -0.61 -5.79 19.17
N TRP A 402 -0.90 -7.02 18.74
CA TRP A 402 -0.13 -7.66 17.67
C TRP A 402 -0.06 -6.79 16.41
N ARG A 403 1.17 -6.51 15.97
CA ARG A 403 1.46 -5.86 14.68
C ARG A 403 2.58 -6.60 13.98
N ALA A 404 2.54 -6.63 12.65
CA ALA A 404 3.62 -7.14 11.84
C ALA A 404 4.65 -6.02 11.57
N TYR A 405 5.93 -6.35 11.65
CA TYR A 405 7.05 -5.43 11.45
C TYR A 405 7.95 -5.95 10.33
N HIS A 406 8.19 -5.12 9.32
CA HIS A 406 9.12 -5.39 8.23
C HIS A 406 10.26 -4.37 8.28
N ILE A 407 11.37 -4.69 8.96
CA ILE A 407 12.50 -3.78 9.11
C ILE A 407 13.54 -4.06 8.02
N TYR A 408 13.54 -3.23 7.00
CA TYR A 408 14.55 -3.20 5.94
C TYR A 408 15.79 -2.46 6.42
N TYR A 409 16.95 -3.08 6.26
CA TYR A 409 18.24 -2.42 6.40
C TYR A 409 18.98 -2.49 5.06
N PRO A 410 18.94 -1.43 4.23
CA PRO A 410 19.74 -1.34 3.03
C PRO A 410 21.25 -1.18 3.31
N ASP A 411 22.07 -1.66 2.39
CA ASP A 411 23.53 -1.46 2.38
C ASP A 411 24.30 -1.92 3.64
N ILE A 412 23.92 -3.06 4.26
CA ILE A 412 24.81 -3.68 5.26
C ILE A 412 26.14 -4.00 4.59
N VAL A 413 27.22 -3.41 5.11
CA VAL A 413 28.54 -3.41 4.47
C VAL A 413 29.05 -4.83 4.17
N ASP A 414 29.13 -5.11 2.88
CA ASP A 414 29.65 -6.33 2.28
C ASP A 414 31.19 -6.39 2.38
N ASN A 415 31.69 -7.04 3.43
CA ASN A 415 33.12 -7.36 3.58
C ASN A 415 33.36 -8.86 3.85
N GLY A 416 32.44 -9.74 3.43
CA GLY A 416 32.47 -11.16 3.81
C GLY A 416 32.27 -11.39 5.32
N ASN A 417 31.60 -10.44 5.98
CA ASN A 417 31.28 -10.47 7.39
C ASN A 417 29.93 -11.16 7.62
N ALA A 418 29.73 -11.72 8.81
CA ALA A 418 28.41 -12.21 9.20
C ALA A 418 27.48 -11.02 9.50
N ILE A 419 26.19 -11.19 9.20
CA ILE A 419 25.15 -10.25 9.61
C ILE A 419 24.46 -10.80 10.86
N TRP A 420 24.15 -9.91 11.79
CA TRP A 420 23.46 -10.26 13.02
C TRP A 420 22.21 -9.40 13.17
N VAL A 421 21.08 -10.06 13.41
CA VAL A 421 19.83 -9.42 13.79
C VAL A 421 19.54 -9.81 15.23
N LYS A 422 19.40 -8.82 16.12
CA LYS A 422 19.24 -9.01 17.55
C LYS A 422 17.97 -8.34 18.04
N TRP A 423 17.03 -9.12 18.56
CA TRP A 423 15.88 -8.67 19.33
C TRP A 423 16.26 -8.64 20.80
N ARG A 424 16.35 -7.45 21.39
CA ARG A 424 16.83 -7.24 22.75
C ARG A 424 15.75 -6.61 23.61
N PHE A 425 15.42 -7.28 24.71
CA PHE A 425 14.59 -6.73 25.76
C PHE A 425 15.44 -6.37 26.98
N ALA A 426 15.23 -5.17 27.53
CA ALA A 426 15.80 -4.71 28.78
C ALA A 426 14.72 -4.15 29.69
N SER A 427 14.80 -4.49 30.97
CA SER A 427 13.98 -3.91 32.02
C SER A 427 14.84 -3.28 33.09
N ASP A 428 14.37 -2.22 33.75
CA ASP A 428 15.12 -1.61 34.85
C ASP A 428 14.83 -2.26 36.22
N ASN A 429 15.39 -1.68 37.29
CA ASN A 429 15.27 -2.22 38.65
C ASN A 429 13.99 -1.83 39.40
N ARG A 430 13.04 -1.16 38.74
CA ARG A 430 11.74 -0.78 39.31
C ARG A 430 10.76 -1.93 39.18
N ASN A 431 9.69 -1.86 39.98
CA ASN A 431 8.73 -2.96 40.08
C ASN A 431 7.83 -2.99 38.84
N ASN A 432 8.03 -3.98 37.99
CA ASN A 432 7.36 -4.09 36.69
C ASN A 432 5.94 -4.64 36.86
N THR A 433 4.96 -3.87 36.42
CA THR A 433 3.54 -4.28 36.41
C THR A 433 3.09 -4.81 35.05
N ALA A 434 3.94 -4.64 34.04
CA ALA A 434 3.65 -5.02 32.67
C ALA A 434 4.10 -6.45 32.37
N ARG A 435 3.56 -6.98 31.28
CA ARG A 435 3.71 -8.37 30.85
C ARG A 435 4.90 -8.61 29.93
N GLY A 436 5.46 -7.56 29.32
CA GLY A 436 6.65 -7.62 28.48
C GLY A 436 6.31 -7.80 27.01
N PRO A 437 7.31 -8.04 26.15
CA PRO A 437 7.11 -8.29 24.73
C PRO A 437 6.87 -9.76 24.40
N TRP A 438 6.01 -10.01 23.41
CA TRP A 438 5.86 -11.27 22.71
C TRP A 438 6.28 -11.06 21.27
N LEU A 439 7.00 -12.03 20.73
CA LEU A 439 7.51 -12.04 19.37
C LEU A 439 7.04 -13.33 18.69
N ASP A 440 6.58 -13.23 17.45
CA ASP A 440 6.07 -14.37 16.69
C ASP A 440 6.46 -14.25 15.20
N ASP A 441 6.43 -15.36 14.47
CA ASP A 441 6.78 -15.45 13.05
C ASP A 441 8.08 -14.70 12.67
N LEU A 442 9.17 -14.95 13.42
CA LEU A 442 10.45 -14.27 13.19
C LEU A 442 11.07 -14.80 11.90
N ALA A 443 11.23 -13.95 10.89
CA ALA A 443 11.93 -14.26 9.67
C ALA A 443 13.06 -13.25 9.41
N VAL A 444 14.17 -13.77 8.89
CA VAL A 444 15.25 -12.93 8.36
C VAL A 444 15.44 -13.29 6.90
N SER A 445 15.21 -12.29 6.06
CA SER A 445 15.32 -12.40 4.61
C SER A 445 16.52 -11.58 4.13
N ILE A 446 17.22 -12.08 3.13
CA ILE A 446 18.26 -11.33 2.41
C ILE A 446 17.79 -11.07 0.99
N TYR A 447 18.15 -9.90 0.46
CA TYR A 447 17.91 -9.58 -0.93
C TYR A 447 19.14 -9.91 -1.77
N GLU A 448 19.01 -10.91 -2.64
CA GLU A 448 20.01 -11.23 -3.65
C GLU A 448 19.71 -10.51 -4.95
N LYS A 449 20.10 -9.23 -5.00
CA LYS A 449 19.99 -8.40 -6.20
C LYS A 449 20.41 -9.17 -7.48
N PRO A 450 19.53 -9.27 -8.50
CA PRO A 450 19.83 -10.02 -9.71
C PRO A 450 21.13 -9.58 -10.36
N GLN A 451 22.04 -10.52 -10.60
CA GLN A 451 23.30 -10.21 -11.31
C GLN A 451 23.06 -9.77 -12.77
N SER A 452 21.90 -10.12 -13.34
CA SER A 452 21.48 -9.80 -14.70
C SER A 452 20.54 -8.59 -14.81
N SER A 453 20.26 -7.85 -13.73
CA SER A 453 19.47 -6.59 -13.78
C SER A 453 20.10 -5.50 -14.65
N ALA A 454 21.34 -5.73 -15.11
CA ALA A 454 22.29 -4.79 -15.72
C ALA A 454 21.82 -3.99 -16.96
N ASN A 455 20.58 -4.12 -17.44
CA ASN A 455 20.11 -3.36 -18.60
C ASN A 455 18.88 -2.50 -18.35
N CYS A 456 18.23 -2.57 -17.19
CA CYS A 456 16.95 -1.89 -16.96
C CYS A 456 17.07 -0.36 -16.85
N GLN A 457 18.05 0.13 -16.07
CA GLN A 457 18.31 1.55 -15.91
C GLN A 457 18.60 2.26 -17.25
N ASN A 458 19.38 1.59 -18.11
CA ASN A 458 19.80 2.11 -19.40
C ASN A 458 18.89 1.66 -20.55
N ALA A 459 17.83 0.91 -20.24
CA ALA A 459 16.88 0.44 -21.23
C ALA A 459 16.15 1.66 -21.81
N ASP A 460 16.24 1.81 -23.12
CA ASP A 460 15.41 2.74 -23.87
C ASP A 460 14.63 1.98 -24.96
N PRO A 461 13.74 1.07 -24.56
CA PRO A 461 13.02 0.22 -25.50
C PRO A 461 12.08 1.08 -26.35
N THR A 462 12.02 0.75 -27.63
CA THR A 462 11.22 1.47 -28.61
C THR A 462 10.46 0.47 -29.48
N TYR A 463 9.17 0.71 -29.74
CA TYR A 463 8.40 -0.11 -30.68
C TYR A 463 8.74 0.22 -32.15
N THR A 464 9.31 1.40 -32.39
CA THR A 464 9.93 1.83 -33.64
C THR A 464 11.00 2.87 -33.33
N SER A 465 12.00 3.04 -34.19
CA SER A 465 13.15 3.93 -33.98
C SER A 465 12.81 5.25 -33.26
N GLY A 466 13.09 5.31 -31.95
CA GLY A 466 12.96 6.49 -31.10
C GLY A 466 11.57 6.76 -30.51
N LEU A 467 10.59 5.86 -30.67
CA LEU A 467 9.25 6.00 -30.09
C LEU A 467 8.91 4.83 -29.17
N SER A 468 8.34 5.13 -28.00
CA SER A 468 8.00 4.13 -26.98
C SER A 468 6.57 4.31 -26.47
N LYS A 469 5.83 3.22 -26.33
CA LYS A 469 4.52 3.22 -25.65
C LYS A 469 4.73 2.88 -24.18
N GLY A 470 4.13 3.65 -23.30
CA GLY A 470 4.16 3.41 -21.87
C GLY A 470 2.78 3.06 -21.29
N LEU A 471 2.76 2.53 -20.07
CA LEU A 471 1.55 2.27 -19.31
C LEU A 471 1.74 2.71 -17.86
N ASN A 472 0.76 3.43 -17.31
CA ASN A 472 0.72 3.75 -15.88
C ASN A 472 0.24 2.53 -15.11
N ILE A 473 0.96 2.18 -14.04
CA ILE A 473 0.64 1.06 -13.17
C ILE A 473 0.67 1.56 -11.74
N GLY A 474 -0.44 1.41 -11.03
CA GLY A 474 -0.48 1.65 -9.60
C GLY A 474 0.33 0.57 -8.87
N PRO A 475 1.11 0.92 -7.83
CA PRO A 475 1.92 -0.08 -7.13
C PRO A 475 1.05 -1.14 -6.44
N TYR A 476 -0.15 -0.79 -6.00
CA TYR A 476 -1.09 -1.71 -5.36
C TYR A 476 -2.33 -1.90 -6.22
N THR A 477 -2.18 -2.21 -7.52
CA THR A 477 -3.32 -2.69 -8.30
C THR A 477 -3.82 -4.01 -7.72
N GLU A 478 -5.07 -4.39 -7.99
CA GLU A 478 -5.61 -5.67 -7.52
C GLU A 478 -4.72 -6.89 -7.86
N ASP A 479 -4.14 -6.91 -9.06
CA ASP A 479 -3.23 -7.98 -9.50
C ASP A 479 -1.91 -7.98 -8.70
N LEU A 480 -1.63 -6.90 -7.97
CA LEU A 480 -0.48 -6.69 -7.09
C LEU A 480 -0.83 -6.82 -5.60
N GLN A 481 -2.10 -6.71 -5.19
CA GLN A 481 -2.49 -6.48 -3.79
C GLN A 481 -2.36 -7.66 -2.82
N HIS A 482 -1.99 -8.89 -3.25
CA HIS A 482 -2.22 -10.07 -2.41
C HIS A 482 -1.14 -11.16 -2.37
N GLY A 483 0.12 -10.88 -2.73
CA GLY A 483 1.16 -11.93 -2.78
C GLY A 483 0.79 -13.10 -3.72
N ASP A 484 -0.24 -12.91 -4.57
CA ASP A 484 -0.68 -13.87 -5.57
C ASP A 484 0.25 -13.77 -6.77
N LEU A 485 1.36 -14.50 -6.68
CA LEU A 485 2.38 -14.54 -7.72
C LEU A 485 1.81 -14.97 -9.07
N ALA A 486 0.69 -15.72 -9.12
CA ALA A 486 0.08 -16.13 -10.37
C ALA A 486 -0.69 -14.99 -11.06
N LYS A 487 -1.36 -14.13 -10.30
CA LYS A 487 -1.95 -12.88 -10.85
C LYS A 487 -0.86 -11.90 -11.28
N PHE A 488 0.21 -11.83 -10.51
CA PHE A 488 1.39 -11.04 -10.84
C PHE A 488 2.01 -11.52 -12.17
N ASP A 489 2.23 -12.81 -12.35
CA ASP A 489 2.69 -13.42 -13.61
C ASP A 489 1.80 -13.01 -14.78
N GLN A 490 0.48 -13.13 -14.61
CA GLN A 490 -0.48 -12.73 -15.63
C GLN A 490 -0.43 -11.23 -15.93
N MET A 491 -0.09 -10.39 -14.96
CA MET A 491 0.13 -8.97 -15.21
C MET A 491 1.36 -8.78 -16.09
N ILE A 492 2.49 -9.41 -15.77
CA ILE A 492 3.72 -9.34 -16.58
C ILE A 492 3.47 -9.82 -18.01
N ASP A 493 2.81 -10.97 -18.18
CA ASP A 493 2.40 -11.49 -19.49
C ASP A 493 1.55 -10.47 -20.27
N ARG A 494 0.56 -9.87 -19.61
CA ARG A 494 -0.29 -8.82 -20.20
C ARG A 494 0.53 -7.62 -20.69
N LEU A 495 1.54 -7.16 -19.93
CA LEU A 495 2.39 -6.04 -20.34
C LEU A 495 3.16 -6.36 -21.62
N THR A 496 3.79 -7.54 -21.66
CA THR A 496 4.53 -8.03 -22.82
C THR A 496 3.62 -8.23 -24.04
N ASP A 497 2.48 -8.89 -23.86
CA ASP A 497 1.48 -9.13 -24.92
C ASP A 497 0.90 -7.84 -25.50
N SER A 498 0.85 -6.76 -24.71
CA SER A 498 0.42 -5.44 -25.17
C SER A 498 1.52 -4.63 -25.84
N GLY A 499 2.75 -5.16 -25.90
CA GLY A 499 3.92 -4.47 -26.43
C GLY A 499 4.17 -3.16 -25.69
N VAL A 500 4.03 -3.19 -24.36
CA VAL A 500 4.44 -2.08 -23.49
C VAL A 500 5.96 -1.97 -23.57
N ASN A 501 6.49 -0.76 -23.72
CA ASN A 501 7.94 -0.51 -23.67
C ASN A 501 8.33 0.14 -22.34
N TRP A 502 7.43 0.90 -21.73
CA TRP A 502 7.70 1.62 -20.49
C TRP A 502 6.58 1.40 -19.48
N VAL A 503 6.93 1.20 -18.22
CA VAL A 503 5.98 1.30 -17.12
C VAL A 503 6.26 2.58 -16.35
N ARG A 504 5.21 3.34 -16.04
CA ARG A 504 5.29 4.45 -15.10
C ARG A 504 4.67 3.99 -13.79
N MET A 505 5.46 4.04 -12.71
CA MET A 505 5.09 3.52 -11.41
C MET A 505 5.32 4.57 -10.33
N GLU A 506 4.32 4.76 -9.48
CA GLU A 506 4.37 5.68 -8.34
C GLU A 506 4.90 4.96 -7.09
N PHE A 507 5.86 5.59 -6.41
CA PHE A 507 6.30 5.16 -5.09
C PHE A 507 5.38 5.72 -4.02
N LYS A 508 4.70 4.85 -3.29
CA LYS A 508 3.66 5.18 -2.32
C LYS A 508 3.95 4.55 -0.98
N VAL A 509 3.78 5.35 0.08
CA VAL A 509 3.63 4.81 1.44
C VAL A 509 2.36 3.94 1.50
N ASN A 510 2.34 2.95 2.39
CA ASN A 510 1.26 1.95 2.45
C ASN A 510 -0.14 2.61 2.44
N PRO A 511 -1.04 2.23 1.51
CA PRO A 511 -2.35 2.86 1.35
C PRO A 511 -3.33 2.60 2.50
N SER A 512 -3.05 1.65 3.41
CA SER A 512 -3.88 1.42 4.61
C SER A 512 -4.08 2.70 5.43
N TYR A 513 -3.10 3.60 5.42
CA TYR A 513 -3.16 4.94 6.03
C TYR A 513 -4.29 5.83 5.48
N PHE A 514 -4.67 5.64 4.21
CA PHE A 514 -5.70 6.44 3.55
C PHE A 514 -7.08 5.78 3.61
N ALA A 515 -7.16 4.50 4.00
CA ALA A 515 -8.36 3.68 3.86
C ALA A 515 -9.44 3.97 4.91
N THR A 516 -9.08 4.31 6.14
CA THR A 516 -10.06 4.20 7.24
C THR A 516 -11.08 5.32 7.32
N GLY A 517 -10.84 6.55 6.85
CA GLY A 517 -11.83 7.65 6.81
C GLY A 517 -12.47 8.04 8.17
N GLU A 518 -12.22 7.27 9.24
CA GLU A 518 -12.77 7.44 10.57
C GLU A 518 -11.95 8.51 11.34
N GLY A 519 -12.24 9.76 11.00
CA GLY A 519 -12.37 10.83 12.01
C GLY A 519 -11.11 11.43 12.63
N GLY A 520 -9.90 11.02 12.25
CA GLY A 520 -8.70 11.82 12.50
C GLY A 520 -8.53 12.85 11.39
N THR A 521 -8.40 14.14 11.71
CA THR A 521 -7.57 15.00 10.84
C THR A 521 -6.26 14.25 10.64
N LEU A 522 -5.80 14.04 9.39
CA LEU A 522 -4.37 13.81 9.13
C LEU A 522 -3.67 14.89 9.91
N ASP A 523 -3.17 14.57 11.09
CA ASP A 523 -2.46 15.53 11.88
C ASP A 523 -1.18 15.78 11.07
N PRO A 524 -0.97 17.00 10.55
CA PRO A 524 0.22 17.30 9.76
C PRO A 524 1.51 17.12 10.58
N LEU A 525 1.40 16.89 11.89
CA LEU A 525 2.46 16.53 12.82
C LEU A 525 2.38 15.08 13.31
N ASN A 526 1.43 14.26 12.84
CA ASN A 526 1.46 12.81 13.06
C ASN A 526 2.61 12.24 12.22
N THR A 527 3.79 12.40 12.78
CA THR A 527 5.01 11.64 12.51
C THR A 527 4.88 10.21 13.02
N ASP A 528 3.70 9.85 13.54
CA ASP A 528 3.43 8.74 14.44
C ASP A 528 2.92 7.48 13.71
N GLY A 529 3.12 7.39 12.40
CA GLY A 529 2.84 6.19 11.62
C GLY A 529 3.57 6.18 10.27
N ASP A 530 4.48 5.22 10.12
CA ASP A 530 5.11 4.66 8.93
C ASP A 530 5.28 5.46 7.63
N ASN A 531 6.37 6.23 7.51
CA ASN A 531 6.90 6.70 6.22
C ASN A 531 7.55 5.56 5.42
N HIS A 532 6.80 4.50 5.14
CA HIS A 532 7.42 3.26 4.71
C HIS A 532 6.83 2.76 3.39
N ILE A 533 7.70 2.76 2.39
CA ILE A 533 7.51 2.14 1.09
C ILE A 533 7.89 0.67 1.25
N ASP A 534 7.00 -0.24 0.91
CA ASP A 534 7.26 -1.68 1.01
C ASP A 534 8.24 -2.14 -0.08
N LEU A 535 9.54 -2.04 0.19
CA LEU A 535 10.58 -2.28 -0.82
C LEU A 535 10.50 -3.68 -1.43
N ARG A 536 10.14 -4.72 -0.66
CA ARG A 536 9.98 -6.09 -1.21
C ARG A 536 8.90 -6.15 -2.28
N HIS A 537 7.77 -5.47 -2.05
CA HIS A 537 6.70 -5.37 -3.02
C HIS A 537 7.16 -4.68 -4.31
N TYR A 538 7.91 -3.58 -4.17
CA TYR A 538 8.48 -2.88 -5.31
C TYR A 538 9.61 -3.67 -6.00
N ASP A 539 10.44 -4.40 -5.28
CA ASP A 539 11.49 -5.27 -5.83
C ASP A 539 10.89 -6.38 -6.66
N LEU A 540 9.85 -7.06 -6.16
CA LEU A 540 9.13 -8.07 -6.93
C LEU A 540 8.68 -7.50 -8.27
N PHE A 541 8.13 -6.29 -8.28
CA PHE A 541 7.71 -5.62 -9.50
C PHE A 541 8.89 -5.25 -10.42
N VAL A 542 9.84 -4.48 -9.89
CA VAL A 542 10.99 -3.96 -10.64
C VAL A 542 11.85 -5.10 -11.19
N ASP A 543 12.18 -6.11 -10.39
CA ASP A 543 13.05 -7.20 -10.81
C ASP A 543 12.39 -8.08 -11.86
N SER A 544 11.08 -8.32 -11.74
CA SER A 544 10.33 -9.07 -12.76
C SER A 544 10.28 -8.33 -14.10
N ILE A 545 10.10 -7.01 -14.08
CA ILE A 545 10.19 -6.17 -15.29
C ILE A 545 11.61 -6.23 -15.88
N CYS A 546 12.63 -6.06 -15.05
CA CYS A 546 14.01 -6.04 -15.51
C CYS A 546 14.50 -7.38 -16.04
N ALA A 547 13.95 -8.49 -15.56
CA ALA A 547 14.28 -9.81 -16.07
C ALA A 547 13.74 -10.09 -17.47
N LEU A 548 12.70 -9.37 -17.92
CA LEU A 548 12.28 -9.40 -19.33
C LEU A 548 13.43 -8.97 -20.24
N ASN A 549 14.31 -8.08 -19.77
CA ASN A 549 15.40 -7.50 -20.56
C ASN A 549 16.63 -8.41 -20.68
N SER A 550 16.52 -9.68 -20.28
CA SER A 550 17.62 -10.64 -20.23
C SER A 550 17.71 -11.58 -21.45
N ASP A 551 16.72 -11.55 -22.34
CA ASP A 551 16.59 -12.51 -23.45
C ASP A 551 17.29 -12.08 -24.77
N ASP A 552 18.08 -10.99 -24.72
CA ASP A 552 18.71 -10.31 -25.88
C ASP A 552 17.71 -9.84 -26.96
N ASP A 553 16.39 -9.86 -26.71
CA ASP A 553 15.35 -9.36 -27.62
C ASP A 553 14.84 -7.99 -27.16
N PRO A 554 15.35 -6.87 -27.73
CA PRO A 554 14.95 -5.53 -27.32
C PRO A 554 13.48 -5.19 -27.60
N ASN A 555 12.73 -6.09 -28.26
CA ASN A 555 11.29 -5.93 -28.44
C ASN A 555 10.48 -6.38 -27.19
N ASN A 556 11.09 -7.20 -26.33
CA ASN A 556 10.50 -7.64 -25.06
C ASN A 556 10.95 -6.75 -23.88
N ASP A 557 11.96 -5.91 -24.11
CA ASP A 557 12.47 -5.01 -23.09
C ASP A 557 11.39 -4.02 -22.60
N ILE A 558 11.28 -3.91 -21.28
CA ILE A 558 10.47 -2.90 -20.60
C ILE A 558 11.37 -2.07 -19.68
N ALA A 559 11.26 -0.75 -19.81
CA ALA A 559 11.94 0.21 -18.95
C ALA A 559 10.97 0.82 -17.92
N ILE A 560 11.53 1.38 -16.85
CA ILE A 560 10.76 1.90 -15.72
C ILE A 560 10.96 3.41 -15.61
N LEU A 561 9.86 4.14 -15.48
CA LEU A 561 9.81 5.53 -15.03
C LEU A 561 9.29 5.55 -13.60
N GLY A 562 10.15 5.86 -12.64
CA GLY A 562 9.78 6.03 -11.23
C GLY A 562 9.17 7.42 -10.99
N LEU A 563 7.97 7.48 -10.42
CA LEU A 563 7.34 8.72 -9.95
C LEU A 563 7.50 8.82 -8.42
N ILE A 564 8.05 9.95 -7.97
CA ILE A 564 8.14 10.32 -6.55
C ILE A 564 7.34 11.61 -6.35
N ASP A 565 6.35 11.58 -5.47
CA ASP A 565 5.42 12.70 -5.27
C ASP A 565 4.87 12.81 -3.83
N ASN A 566 3.72 13.46 -3.64
CA ASN A 566 3.07 13.63 -2.35
C ASN A 566 2.64 12.30 -1.68
N ALA A 567 2.48 11.22 -2.43
CA ALA A 567 2.18 9.89 -1.89
C ALA A 567 3.43 9.13 -1.45
N SER A 568 4.64 9.62 -1.76
CA SER A 568 5.91 9.01 -1.34
C SER A 568 6.29 9.34 0.11
N LEU A 569 5.50 10.19 0.79
CA LEU A 569 5.64 10.55 2.20
C LEU A 569 4.29 10.49 2.90
N VAL A 570 4.24 10.09 4.17
CA VAL A 570 3.02 10.14 4.99
C VAL A 570 2.70 11.57 5.40
N ARG A 571 3.70 12.37 5.76
CA ARG A 571 3.47 13.77 6.16
C ARG A 571 2.84 14.54 5.00
N GLN A 572 1.75 15.26 5.27
CA GLN A 572 1.03 16.03 4.25
C GLN A 572 1.03 17.54 4.56
N ASP A 573 2.00 18.04 5.32
CA ASP A 573 2.11 19.47 5.69
C ASP A 573 2.46 20.38 4.50
N TRP A 574 2.81 19.78 3.34
CA TRP A 574 2.82 20.50 2.07
C TRP A 574 1.42 20.98 1.69
N TYR A 575 0.35 20.25 2.05
CA TYR A 575 -1.02 20.53 1.61
C TYR A 575 -1.62 21.74 2.34
N ASP A 576 -2.18 22.69 1.60
CA ASP A 576 -2.93 23.82 2.15
C ASP A 576 -4.45 23.55 2.11
N PRO A 577 -5.09 23.26 3.26
CA PRO A 577 -6.51 22.96 3.33
C PRO A 577 -7.41 24.18 3.06
N SER A 578 -6.85 25.40 2.91
CA SER A 578 -7.62 26.61 2.61
C SER A 578 -8.29 26.59 1.23
N GLY A 579 -7.96 25.60 0.38
CA GLY A 579 -8.54 25.42 -0.95
C GLY A 579 -8.06 26.44 -1.98
N LEU A 580 -7.08 27.29 -1.62
CA LEU A 580 -6.41 28.19 -2.56
C LEU A 580 -5.35 27.48 -3.42
N GLY A 581 -5.13 26.19 -3.15
CA GLY A 581 -4.53 25.22 -4.08
C GLY A 581 -3.05 25.37 -4.34
N GLN A 582 -2.30 25.77 -3.33
CA GLN A 582 -0.87 26.03 -3.45
C GLN A 582 -0.15 25.62 -2.17
N GLY A 583 0.26 24.35 -2.14
CA GLY A 583 1.04 23.77 -1.07
C GLY A 583 2.36 24.49 -0.81
N ASN A 584 2.92 24.23 0.37
CA ASN A 584 4.09 24.92 0.89
C ASN A 584 5.24 23.94 1.17
N VAL A 585 6.26 23.94 0.31
CA VAL A 585 7.39 23.02 0.38
C VAL A 585 8.62 23.78 0.87
N THR A 586 8.61 24.11 2.17
CA THR A 586 9.68 24.94 2.74
C THR A 586 10.94 24.14 3.05
N THR A 587 12.10 24.82 3.06
CA THR A 587 13.42 24.23 3.37
C THR A 587 13.57 23.70 4.79
N ASN A 588 12.69 24.12 5.72
CA ASN A 588 12.66 23.63 7.10
C ASN A 588 11.38 22.82 7.40
N GLY A 589 10.69 22.35 6.34
CA GLY A 589 9.43 21.62 6.41
C GLY A 589 9.50 20.37 5.53
N TYR A 590 8.57 20.23 4.60
CA TYR A 590 8.44 19.06 3.72
C TYR A 590 9.65 18.79 2.80
N LEU A 591 10.41 19.82 2.39
CA LEU A 591 11.42 19.68 1.32
C LEU A 591 12.58 18.72 1.66
N PRO A 592 13.27 18.82 2.82
CA PRO A 592 14.39 17.93 3.14
C PRO A 592 13.98 16.46 3.12
N ASP A 593 12.90 16.10 3.82
CA ASP A 593 12.40 14.72 3.89
C ASP A 593 12.05 14.16 2.50
N PHE A 594 11.45 15.00 1.64
CA PHE A 594 11.14 14.59 0.27
C PHE A 594 12.42 14.29 -0.52
N VAL A 595 13.43 15.16 -0.41
CA VAL A 595 14.72 14.99 -1.07
C VAL A 595 15.47 13.77 -0.53
N ASP A 596 15.36 13.49 0.76
CA ASP A 596 15.95 12.30 1.38
C ASP A 596 15.29 11.01 0.87
N VAL A 597 13.97 11.01 0.64
CA VAL A 597 13.29 9.88 0.00
C VAL A 597 13.71 9.72 -1.46
N VAL A 598 13.84 10.82 -2.21
CA VAL A 598 14.39 10.80 -3.58
C VAL A 598 15.79 10.17 -3.57
N GLU A 599 16.67 10.59 -2.66
CA GLU A 599 18.02 10.03 -2.54
C GLU A 599 17.99 8.53 -2.27
N GLN A 600 17.20 8.11 -1.29
CA GLN A 600 17.14 6.71 -0.86
C GLN A 600 16.62 5.80 -1.97
N LEU A 601 15.51 6.16 -2.63
CA LEU A 601 14.96 5.37 -3.72
C LEU A 601 15.90 5.32 -4.92
N ALA A 602 16.52 6.45 -5.27
CA ALA A 602 17.48 6.49 -6.37
C ALA A 602 18.71 5.63 -6.08
N ARG A 603 19.30 5.71 -4.88
CA ARG A 603 20.44 4.86 -4.50
C ARG A 603 20.08 3.38 -4.53
N TYR A 604 18.90 3.05 -4.04
CA TYR A 604 18.45 1.66 -3.93
C TYR A 604 18.14 1.03 -5.30
N TYR A 605 17.52 1.79 -6.20
CA TYR A 605 17.14 1.35 -7.54
C TYR A 605 18.10 1.80 -8.64
N ASP A 606 19.27 2.35 -8.31
CA ASP A 606 20.24 2.96 -9.24
C ASP A 606 20.46 2.15 -10.53
N ASP A 607 20.72 0.86 -10.44
CA ASP A 607 20.97 -0.02 -11.59
C ASP A 607 19.71 -0.54 -12.31
N ARG A 608 18.52 -0.24 -11.79
CA ARG A 608 17.23 -0.76 -12.27
C ARG A 608 16.31 0.34 -12.81
N ILE A 609 16.38 1.56 -12.27
CA ILE A 609 15.56 2.71 -12.67
C ILE A 609 16.46 3.88 -13.00
N GLY A 610 16.49 4.29 -14.27
CA GLY A 610 17.32 5.40 -14.76
C GLY A 610 16.52 6.66 -15.13
N ALA A 611 15.21 6.69 -14.86
CA ALA A 611 14.34 7.82 -15.18
C ALA A 611 13.38 8.10 -14.03
N TRP A 612 13.35 9.36 -13.60
CA TRP A 612 12.64 9.80 -12.40
C TRP A 612 11.76 11.02 -12.69
N GLU A 613 10.46 10.88 -12.49
CA GLU A 613 9.51 11.99 -12.51
C GLU A 613 9.31 12.55 -11.12
N ILE A 614 9.47 13.88 -11.04
CA ILE A 614 9.45 14.60 -9.78
C ILE A 614 8.14 15.37 -9.67
N TRP A 615 7.28 14.88 -8.77
CA TRP A 615 5.92 15.33 -8.50
C TRP A 615 4.90 15.03 -9.60
N ASN A 616 3.65 14.78 -9.23
CA ASN A 616 2.52 14.63 -10.15
C ASN A 616 1.62 15.88 -10.14
N GLU A 617 1.46 16.54 -11.29
CA GLU A 617 0.50 17.63 -11.51
C GLU A 617 0.53 18.78 -10.48
N PRO A 618 1.66 19.48 -10.29
CA PRO A 618 1.76 20.58 -9.34
C PRO A 618 1.01 21.84 -9.78
N ASP A 619 0.44 21.87 -10.99
CA ASP A 619 -0.42 22.96 -11.46
C ASP A 619 -1.91 22.69 -11.21
N TYR A 620 -2.27 21.50 -10.73
CA TYR A 620 -3.64 21.18 -10.35
C TYR A 620 -3.95 21.69 -8.95
N TYR A 621 -5.08 22.35 -8.75
CA TYR A 621 -5.38 23.04 -7.50
C TYR A 621 -5.50 22.13 -6.27
N LYS A 622 -5.71 20.81 -6.41
CA LYS A 622 -5.77 19.89 -5.26
C LYS A 622 -4.40 19.29 -4.89
N SER A 623 -3.50 19.11 -5.87
CA SER A 623 -2.08 18.68 -5.69
C SER A 623 -1.07 19.82 -5.86
N GLY A 624 -1.57 21.05 -5.88
CA GLY A 624 -0.86 22.16 -6.50
C GLY A 624 0.28 22.67 -5.64
N LEU A 625 1.42 22.94 -6.25
CA LEU A 625 2.54 23.65 -5.65
C LEU A 625 2.68 25.01 -6.32
N ARG A 626 3.13 26.03 -5.59
CA ARG A 626 3.52 27.29 -6.24
C ARG A 626 4.69 27.04 -7.20
N PRO A 627 4.77 27.75 -8.34
CA PRO A 627 5.86 27.52 -9.30
C PRO A 627 7.26 27.60 -8.70
N GLU A 628 7.50 28.47 -7.71
CA GLU A 628 8.76 28.59 -6.99
C GLU A 628 9.03 27.44 -5.99
N GLU A 629 7.99 26.86 -5.39
CA GLU A 629 8.10 25.73 -4.48
C GLU A 629 8.39 24.46 -5.27
N TYR A 630 7.69 24.25 -6.39
CA TYR A 630 8.01 23.17 -7.32
C TYR A 630 9.42 23.30 -7.90
N ALA A 631 9.84 24.51 -8.27
CA ALA A 631 11.21 24.75 -8.75
C ALA A 631 12.27 24.40 -7.70
N SER A 632 12.01 24.66 -6.42
CA SER A 632 12.90 24.30 -5.31
C SER A 632 12.98 22.78 -5.13
N LEU A 633 11.82 22.11 -5.14
CA LEU A 633 11.73 20.64 -5.06
C LEU A 633 12.46 19.97 -6.23
N LEU A 634 12.23 20.41 -7.46
CA LEU A 634 12.90 19.88 -8.66
C LEU A 634 14.42 20.11 -8.62
N THR A 635 14.87 21.29 -8.20
CA THR A 635 16.31 21.60 -8.11
C THR A 635 17.02 20.69 -7.13
N SER A 636 16.47 20.51 -5.92
CA SER A 636 17.10 19.67 -4.90
C SER A 636 17.06 18.19 -5.29
N SER A 637 15.94 17.71 -5.82
CA SER A 637 15.79 16.32 -6.28
C SER A 637 16.78 16.00 -7.40
N SER A 638 16.89 16.88 -8.41
CA SER A 638 17.84 16.70 -9.50
C SER A 638 19.30 16.69 -9.04
N ALA A 639 19.66 17.52 -8.06
CA ALA A 639 21.03 17.56 -7.54
C ALA A 639 21.41 16.25 -6.85
N VAL A 640 20.49 15.67 -6.09
CA VAL A 640 20.66 14.37 -5.43
C VAL A 640 20.72 13.24 -6.45
N LEU A 641 19.77 13.17 -7.38
CA LEU A 641 19.75 12.14 -8.43
C LEU A 641 21.07 12.11 -9.21
N ASN A 642 21.55 13.27 -9.66
CA ASN A 642 22.84 13.38 -10.36
C ASN A 642 24.06 13.02 -9.49
N THR A 643 23.94 13.10 -8.15
CA THR A 643 25.00 12.70 -7.21
C THR A 643 25.01 11.19 -7.01
N VAL A 644 23.84 10.55 -7.05
CA VAL A 644 23.68 9.10 -7.01
C VAL A 644 24.19 8.49 -8.32
N ASP A 645 23.59 8.86 -9.45
CA ASP A 645 24.07 8.53 -10.79
C ASP A 645 23.84 9.69 -11.77
N ALA A 646 24.93 10.15 -12.38
CA ALA A 646 24.90 11.19 -13.41
C ALA A 646 24.23 10.76 -14.72
N ASN A 647 23.92 9.47 -14.88
CA ASN A 647 23.17 8.93 -16.02
C ASN A 647 21.66 9.01 -15.82
N ASP A 648 21.19 9.21 -14.59
CA ASP A 648 19.76 9.36 -14.31
C ASP A 648 19.15 10.48 -15.16
N LYS A 649 17.90 10.24 -15.58
CA LYS A 649 17.12 11.19 -16.36
C LYS A 649 16.07 11.79 -15.46
N VAL A 650 16.18 13.10 -15.24
CA VAL A 650 15.22 13.84 -14.42
C VAL A 650 14.12 14.39 -15.30
N LEU A 651 12.88 13.99 -15.06
CA LEU A 651 11.72 14.53 -15.75
C LEU A 651 11.17 15.72 -14.93
N TYR A 652 10.93 16.83 -15.64
CA TYR A 652 9.96 17.81 -15.17
C TYR A 652 8.58 17.14 -15.10
N THR A 653 7.79 17.47 -14.09
CA THR A 653 6.46 16.90 -13.81
C THR A 653 5.50 16.91 -15.00
N GLY A 654 4.58 15.94 -15.03
CA GLY A 654 3.40 16.00 -15.87
C GLY A 654 2.37 17.00 -15.35
N LEU A 655 2.09 18.03 -16.15
CA LEU A 655 1.06 19.03 -15.84
C LEU A 655 -0.34 18.50 -16.18
N VAL A 656 -1.36 18.86 -15.40
CA VAL A 656 -2.76 18.33 -15.43
C VAL A 656 -3.51 18.48 -16.75
N GLY A 657 -2.91 19.17 -17.72
CA GLY A 657 -3.44 19.36 -19.06
C GLY A 657 -2.43 20.03 -19.98
N ALA A 658 -2.68 19.98 -21.29
CA ALA A 658 -1.95 20.77 -22.27
C ALA A 658 -2.61 22.13 -22.55
N ASN A 659 -3.07 22.79 -21.48
CA ASN A 659 -3.83 24.03 -21.56
C ASN A 659 -2.95 25.27 -21.32
N ARG A 660 -3.52 26.46 -21.48
CA ARG A 660 -2.83 27.74 -21.28
C ARG A 660 -2.39 27.95 -19.83
N THR A 661 -3.17 27.46 -18.87
CA THR A 661 -2.85 27.57 -17.44
C THR A 661 -1.58 26.78 -17.13
N ALA A 662 -1.51 25.52 -17.58
CA ALA A 662 -0.32 24.67 -17.49
C ALA A 662 0.89 25.30 -18.18
N SER A 663 0.72 25.86 -19.38
CA SER A 663 1.82 26.56 -20.09
C SER A 663 2.34 27.80 -19.33
N ARG A 664 1.45 28.56 -18.69
CA ARG A 664 1.83 29.70 -17.83
C ARG A 664 2.52 29.23 -16.55
N TYR A 665 2.02 28.15 -15.94
CA TYR A 665 2.66 27.52 -14.79
C TYR A 665 4.09 27.10 -15.13
N PHE A 666 4.28 26.38 -16.24
CA PHE A 666 5.59 25.97 -16.72
C PHE A 666 6.53 27.17 -16.89
N ALA A 667 6.10 28.20 -17.61
CA ALA A 667 6.88 29.41 -17.81
C ALA A 667 7.24 30.11 -16.48
N ALA A 668 6.32 30.14 -15.52
CA ALA A 668 6.54 30.71 -14.19
C ALA A 668 7.56 29.88 -13.39
N SER A 669 7.47 28.54 -13.39
CA SER A 669 8.43 27.70 -12.67
C SER A 669 9.83 27.81 -13.27
N LEU A 670 9.94 27.91 -14.60
CA LEU A 670 11.23 28.10 -15.27
C LEU A 670 11.93 29.40 -14.86
N ALA A 671 11.17 30.45 -14.51
CA ALA A 671 11.72 31.72 -14.04
C ALA A 671 12.40 31.58 -12.67
N SER A 672 12.00 30.59 -11.88
CA SER A 672 12.58 30.27 -10.56
C SER A 672 13.74 29.26 -10.64
N LEU A 673 13.95 28.61 -11.78
CA LEU A 673 15.03 27.64 -11.99
C LEU A 673 16.31 28.33 -12.48
N HIS A 674 17.46 27.93 -11.92
CA HIS A 674 18.78 28.37 -12.38
C HIS A 674 19.24 27.59 -13.62
N TYR A 675 20.33 28.05 -14.24
CA TYR A 675 20.99 27.35 -15.35
C TYR A 675 22.13 26.45 -14.85
N PRO A 676 22.35 25.27 -15.46
CA PRO A 676 21.41 24.60 -16.37
C PRO A 676 20.11 24.23 -15.66
N LYS A 677 19.02 24.13 -16.40
CA LYS A 677 17.70 23.75 -15.87
C LYS A 677 17.80 22.32 -15.33
N PRO A 678 17.35 22.06 -14.09
CA PRO A 678 17.57 20.80 -13.37
C PRO A 678 16.59 19.69 -13.80
N PHE A 679 16.44 19.49 -15.11
CA PHE A 679 15.67 18.40 -15.69
C PHE A 679 16.14 18.13 -17.11
N ASP A 680 16.02 16.89 -17.58
CA ASP A 680 16.42 16.43 -18.91
C ASP A 680 15.24 16.38 -19.88
N ILE A 681 14.07 16.01 -19.38
CA ILE A 681 12.87 15.73 -20.16
C ILE A 681 11.71 16.57 -19.62
N PHE A 682 10.87 17.10 -20.51
CA PHE A 682 9.62 17.76 -20.10
C PHE A 682 8.46 16.76 -20.15
N ALA A 683 7.83 16.45 -19.01
CA ALA A 683 6.62 15.65 -19.01
C ALA A 683 5.34 16.51 -19.13
N LEU A 684 4.25 15.89 -19.58
CA LEU A 684 2.95 16.55 -19.80
C LEU A 684 1.83 15.52 -19.75
N HIS A 685 0.67 15.87 -19.19
CA HIS A 685 -0.55 15.07 -19.32
C HIS A 685 -1.53 15.71 -20.30
N PRO A 686 -1.51 15.37 -21.60
CA PRO A 686 -2.38 15.99 -22.61
C PRO A 686 -3.85 15.54 -22.54
N TYR A 687 -4.45 15.47 -21.35
CA TYR A 687 -5.88 15.26 -21.18
C TYR A 687 -6.69 16.41 -21.82
N PHE A 688 -7.95 16.12 -22.13
CA PHE A 688 -8.91 17.11 -22.60
C PHE A 688 -9.24 18.10 -21.46
N THR A 689 -9.51 19.36 -21.82
CA THR A 689 -9.80 20.43 -20.85
C THR A 689 -10.92 21.32 -21.35
N GLU A 690 -11.44 22.17 -20.46
CA GLU A 690 -12.44 23.19 -20.77
C GLU A 690 -11.95 24.27 -21.76
N GLU A 691 -10.64 24.39 -22.02
CA GLU A 691 -10.08 25.32 -23.02
C GLU A 691 -10.58 24.99 -24.44
N TYR A 692 -10.88 23.72 -24.69
CA TYR A 692 -11.35 23.24 -26.00
C TYR A 692 -12.80 22.79 -25.88
N PRO A 693 -13.78 23.71 -25.93
CA PRO A 693 -15.18 23.34 -25.82
C PRO A 693 -15.65 22.60 -27.08
N GLY A 694 -16.38 21.51 -26.89
CA GLY A 694 -17.04 20.77 -27.95
C GLY A 694 -18.21 21.56 -28.58
N ARG A 695 -18.85 20.96 -29.60
CA ARG A 695 -19.87 21.62 -30.45
C ARG A 695 -21.03 22.30 -29.71
N ASN A 696 -21.36 21.89 -28.48
CA ASN A 696 -22.45 22.48 -27.71
C ASN A 696 -22.00 23.68 -26.85
N GLY A 697 -20.72 24.07 -26.90
CA GLY A 697 -20.16 25.25 -26.23
C GLY A 697 -20.17 25.18 -24.70
N LYS A 698 -20.50 24.02 -24.11
CA LYS A 698 -20.70 23.85 -22.66
C LYS A 698 -19.82 22.77 -22.03
N ARG A 699 -19.11 21.96 -22.82
CA ARG A 699 -18.44 20.72 -22.39
C ARG A 699 -17.09 20.60 -23.10
N ALA A 700 -16.12 19.93 -22.49
CA ALA A 700 -14.83 19.66 -23.11
C ALA A 700 -14.98 18.79 -24.37
N GLU A 701 -14.18 19.06 -25.39
CA GLU A 701 -14.03 18.23 -26.58
C GLU A 701 -13.16 17.02 -26.24
N LEU A 702 -13.74 15.83 -26.31
CA LEU A 702 -13.06 14.59 -25.95
C LEU A 702 -12.25 14.01 -27.11
N ASP A 703 -12.64 14.27 -28.36
CA ASP A 703 -12.00 13.64 -29.52
C ASP A 703 -10.64 14.31 -29.81
N PRO A 704 -9.51 13.58 -29.65
CA PRO A 704 -8.18 14.14 -29.84
C PRO A 704 -7.90 14.57 -31.27
N ALA A 705 -8.68 14.13 -32.27
CA ALA A 705 -8.58 14.69 -33.61
C ALA A 705 -8.90 16.19 -33.65
N TYR A 706 -9.67 16.70 -32.68
CA TYR A 706 -10.05 18.10 -32.57
C TYR A 706 -9.26 18.84 -31.49
N TYR A 707 -9.32 18.41 -30.22
CA TYR A 707 -8.72 19.22 -29.14
C TYR A 707 -7.19 19.24 -29.21
N MET A 708 -6.54 18.10 -29.48
CA MET A 708 -5.06 18.04 -29.54
C MET A 708 -4.45 18.78 -30.72
N ARG A 709 -5.27 19.18 -31.71
CA ARG A 709 -4.86 19.89 -32.94
C ARG A 709 -5.47 21.29 -33.04
N GLY A 710 -6.16 21.68 -31.98
CA GLY A 710 -7.03 22.85 -31.97
C GLY A 710 -6.37 24.12 -31.47
N ASP A 711 -5.05 24.15 -31.20
CA ASP A 711 -4.40 25.24 -30.45
C ASP A 711 -4.82 26.60 -31.00
N ILE A 712 -5.69 27.27 -30.23
CA ILE A 712 -6.57 28.33 -30.72
C ILE A 712 -5.76 29.53 -31.22
N GLU A 713 -4.58 29.76 -30.66
CA GLU A 713 -3.72 30.90 -30.99
C GLU A 713 -2.82 30.66 -32.21
N HIS A 714 -2.47 29.41 -32.50
CA HIS A 714 -1.44 29.06 -33.48
C HIS A 714 -1.95 28.02 -34.50
N ARG A 715 -3.22 28.05 -34.89
CA ARG A 715 -3.73 27.03 -35.82
C ARG A 715 -2.99 27.01 -37.17
N PRO A 716 -2.66 25.82 -37.74
CA PRO A 716 -3.02 24.46 -37.28
C PRO A 716 -1.86 23.72 -36.57
N ASP A 717 -1.48 24.17 -35.37
CA ASP A 717 -0.49 23.48 -34.54
C ASP A 717 -1.13 22.62 -33.44
N THR A 718 -0.38 21.67 -32.89
CA THR A 718 -0.85 20.81 -31.78
C THR A 718 -0.82 21.55 -30.44
N ILE A 719 -1.56 21.05 -29.46
CA ILE A 719 -1.57 21.56 -28.07
C ILE A 719 -0.19 21.58 -27.42
N VAL A 720 0.75 20.78 -27.91
CA VAL A 720 2.13 20.69 -27.43
C VAL A 720 2.98 21.90 -27.86
N LYS A 721 2.60 22.59 -28.95
CA LYS A 721 3.42 23.69 -29.51
C LYS A 721 3.68 24.80 -28.51
N LYS A 722 2.70 25.17 -27.67
CA LYS A 722 2.88 26.23 -26.68
C LYS A 722 4.00 25.92 -25.68
N PHE A 723 4.15 24.65 -25.29
CA PHE A 723 5.27 24.20 -24.45
C PHE A 723 6.59 24.16 -25.22
N ARG A 724 6.55 23.73 -26.50
CA ARG A 724 7.73 23.78 -27.38
C ARG A 724 8.27 25.20 -27.55
N ILE A 725 7.40 26.20 -27.70
CA ILE A 725 7.78 27.62 -27.75
C ILE A 725 8.54 28.03 -26.48
N VAL A 726 8.11 27.55 -25.30
CA VAL A 726 8.79 27.83 -24.04
C VAL A 726 10.14 27.08 -23.95
N LEU A 727 10.18 25.81 -24.31
CA LEU A 727 11.40 24.97 -24.31
C LEU A 727 12.48 25.47 -25.29
N ASP A 728 12.08 26.08 -26.40
CA ASP A 728 13.00 26.61 -27.41
C ASP A 728 13.21 28.13 -27.26
N SER A 729 12.70 28.73 -26.18
CA SER A 729 12.85 30.16 -25.90
C SER A 729 14.25 30.52 -25.38
N ALA A 730 14.52 31.82 -25.24
CA ALA A 730 15.74 32.32 -24.61
C ALA A 730 15.87 31.98 -23.11
N SER A 731 14.87 31.32 -22.51
CA SER A 731 14.92 30.77 -21.15
C SER A 731 15.73 29.47 -21.04
N PHE A 732 16.25 28.97 -22.16
CA PHE A 732 17.17 27.82 -22.26
C PHE A 732 18.48 28.24 -22.92
N GLN A 733 19.61 27.73 -22.44
CA GLN A 733 20.87 27.87 -23.17
C GLN A 733 20.81 27.07 -24.48
N PRO A 734 21.61 27.42 -25.51
CA PRO A 734 21.57 26.74 -26.80
C PRO A 734 21.78 25.21 -26.74
N ASP A 735 22.53 24.71 -25.77
CA ASP A 735 22.78 23.29 -25.50
C ASP A 735 21.67 22.62 -24.68
N GLU A 736 20.72 23.39 -24.15
CA GLU A 736 19.52 22.91 -23.45
C GLU A 736 18.25 22.99 -24.32
N GLN A 737 18.35 23.55 -25.53
CA GLN A 737 17.24 23.59 -26.48
C GLN A 737 16.97 22.19 -27.05
N GLY A 738 15.72 21.93 -27.44
CA GLY A 738 15.36 20.65 -28.04
C GLY A 738 15.19 19.50 -27.04
N LYS A 739 15.08 19.78 -25.74
CA LYS A 739 14.71 18.77 -24.73
C LYS A 739 13.48 17.95 -25.19
N PRO A 740 13.51 16.62 -25.02
CA PRO A 740 12.39 15.74 -25.38
C PRO A 740 11.16 16.03 -24.53
N ILE A 741 9.99 15.68 -25.07
CA ILE A 741 8.71 15.73 -24.36
C ILE A 741 8.20 14.31 -24.19
N TRP A 742 7.81 13.94 -22.98
CA TRP A 742 7.13 12.68 -22.71
C TRP A 742 5.69 13.00 -22.29
N ALA A 743 4.71 12.34 -22.91
CA ALA A 743 3.34 12.38 -22.42
C ALA A 743 3.18 11.28 -21.37
N THR A 744 3.45 11.59 -20.10
CA THR A 744 3.50 10.60 -18.99
C THR A 744 2.13 10.11 -18.55
N GLU A 745 1.06 10.78 -18.98
CA GLU A 745 -0.30 10.28 -18.87
C GLU A 745 -1.20 10.77 -20.01
N VAL A 746 -1.97 9.86 -20.60
CA VAL A 746 -3.08 10.20 -21.49
C VAL A 746 -4.10 9.06 -21.48
N GLY A 747 -5.38 9.39 -21.50
CA GLY A 747 -6.45 8.40 -21.50
C GLY A 747 -7.83 9.04 -21.60
N TRP A 748 -8.84 8.19 -21.77
CA TRP A 748 -10.24 8.58 -21.83
C TRP A 748 -11.09 7.60 -21.02
N ASN A 749 -12.05 8.11 -20.25
CA ASN A 749 -12.92 7.26 -19.43
C ASN A 749 -13.98 6.57 -20.32
N SER A 750 -13.98 5.24 -20.36
CA SER A 750 -14.91 4.43 -21.18
C SER A 750 -16.26 4.11 -20.49
N ALA A 751 -16.61 4.81 -19.41
CA ALA A 751 -17.82 4.56 -18.61
C ALA A 751 -19.12 5.12 -19.20
N GLU A 752 -19.22 5.38 -20.51
CA GLU A 752 -20.49 5.80 -21.11
C GLU A 752 -21.57 4.73 -20.95
N GLY A 753 -22.72 5.13 -20.42
CA GLY A 753 -23.84 4.23 -20.11
C GLY A 753 -23.82 3.65 -18.69
N SER A 754 -22.67 3.59 -18.01
CA SER A 754 -22.56 3.21 -16.59
C SER A 754 -22.31 4.40 -15.66
N MET A 755 -21.87 5.54 -16.19
CA MET A 755 -21.65 6.75 -15.42
C MET A 755 -22.95 7.30 -14.81
N GLN A 756 -23.04 7.27 -13.48
CA GLN A 756 -24.21 7.72 -12.72
C GLN A 756 -24.16 9.19 -12.29
N CYS A 757 -22.98 9.82 -12.34
CA CYS A 757 -22.81 11.20 -11.92
C CYS A 757 -23.10 12.19 -13.04
N GLN A 758 -24.12 13.03 -12.84
CA GLN A 758 -24.59 14.01 -13.83
C GLN A 758 -23.51 14.99 -14.27
N ASN A 759 -22.53 15.28 -13.42
CA ASN A 759 -21.40 16.14 -13.74
C ASN A 759 -20.32 15.46 -14.59
N TYR A 760 -20.30 14.12 -14.66
CA TYR A 760 -19.29 13.33 -15.37
C TYR A 760 -19.81 12.67 -16.65
N VAL A 761 -21.13 12.56 -16.86
CA VAL A 761 -21.72 11.86 -18.03
C VAL A 761 -21.23 12.38 -19.39
N ASP A 762 -20.66 13.57 -19.43
CA ASP A 762 -20.15 14.20 -20.66
C ASP A 762 -18.63 14.16 -20.80
N LEU A 763 -17.95 13.58 -19.81
CA LEU A 763 -16.51 13.38 -19.76
C LEU A 763 -16.14 11.91 -20.00
N VAL A 764 -17.12 11.10 -20.37
CA VAL A 764 -16.98 9.66 -20.64
C VAL A 764 -17.33 9.36 -22.09
N THR A 765 -16.87 8.21 -22.56
CA THR A 765 -17.14 7.68 -23.90
C THR A 765 -17.35 6.17 -23.84
N THR A 766 -17.67 5.52 -24.96
CA THR A 766 -17.75 4.04 -25.02
C THR A 766 -16.37 3.40 -25.17
N GLU A 767 -16.22 2.11 -24.84
CA GLU A 767 -14.96 1.38 -25.05
C GLU A 767 -14.46 1.41 -26.51
N ASP A 768 -15.37 1.29 -27.49
CA ASP A 768 -15.02 1.38 -28.92
C ASP A 768 -14.47 2.76 -29.29
N VAL A 769 -15.07 3.83 -28.74
CA VAL A 769 -14.60 5.19 -28.97
C VAL A 769 -13.31 5.49 -28.21
N GLN A 770 -13.12 4.95 -27.00
CA GLN A 770 -11.86 5.00 -26.26
C GLN A 770 -10.71 4.41 -27.09
N ALA A 771 -10.91 3.25 -27.72
CA ALA A 771 -9.94 2.64 -28.63
C ALA A 771 -9.59 3.55 -29.82
N CYS A 772 -10.58 4.25 -30.37
CA CYS A 772 -10.38 5.23 -31.44
C CYS A 772 -9.63 6.48 -30.98
N TYR A 773 -9.93 6.97 -29.79
CA TYR A 773 -9.25 8.13 -29.21
C TYR A 773 -7.78 7.81 -28.92
N LEU A 774 -7.47 6.59 -28.47
CA LEU A 774 -6.08 6.14 -28.33
C LEU A 774 -5.31 6.28 -29.64
N GLN A 775 -5.82 5.72 -30.75
CA GLN A 775 -5.16 5.79 -32.06
C GLN A 775 -4.95 7.25 -32.50
N ARG A 776 -5.98 8.09 -32.38
CA ARG A 776 -5.95 9.49 -32.83
C ARG A 776 -5.06 10.37 -31.94
N GLY A 777 -5.05 10.10 -30.64
CA GLY A 777 -4.19 10.75 -29.65
C GLY A 777 -2.73 10.41 -29.91
N PHE A 778 -2.40 9.12 -30.04
CA PHE A 778 -1.05 8.65 -30.33
C PHE A 778 -0.55 9.21 -31.67
N HIS A 779 -1.41 9.26 -32.70
CA HIS A 779 -1.06 9.94 -33.95
C HIS A 779 -0.70 11.41 -33.72
N SER A 780 -1.52 12.14 -32.96
CA SER A 780 -1.34 13.58 -32.75
C SER A 780 -0.09 13.89 -31.92
N LEU A 781 0.25 13.01 -30.99
CA LEU A 781 1.45 13.11 -30.16
C LEU A 781 2.69 12.69 -30.95
N TYR A 782 2.79 11.46 -31.45
CA TYR A 782 4.01 10.98 -32.11
C TYR A 782 4.26 11.62 -33.49
N ASN A 783 3.22 11.78 -34.31
CA ASN A 783 3.42 12.13 -35.73
C ASN A 783 3.34 13.63 -36.00
N LEU A 784 2.64 14.37 -35.14
CA LEU A 784 2.36 15.80 -35.35
C LEU A 784 3.01 16.71 -34.31
N SER A 785 3.51 16.17 -33.19
CA SER A 785 4.17 16.97 -32.15
C SER A 785 5.67 16.63 -32.12
N PRO A 786 6.53 17.49 -32.67
CA PRO A 786 7.96 17.24 -32.69
C PRO A 786 8.53 16.97 -31.29
N ASN A 787 9.45 16.02 -31.23
CA ASN A 787 10.17 15.60 -30.02
C ASN A 787 9.30 14.98 -28.91
N VAL A 788 8.04 14.59 -29.21
CA VAL A 788 7.32 13.65 -28.36
C VAL A 788 7.80 12.25 -28.67
N SER A 789 8.57 11.64 -27.76
CA SER A 789 9.16 10.30 -27.98
C SER A 789 8.49 9.20 -27.16
N LYS A 790 7.83 9.54 -26.05
CA LYS A 790 7.12 8.57 -25.20
C LYS A 790 5.71 9.04 -24.89
N VAL A 791 4.77 8.10 -24.92
CA VAL A 791 3.37 8.33 -24.57
C VAL A 791 2.90 7.18 -23.69
N PHE A 792 2.47 7.51 -22.48
CA PHE A 792 2.04 6.58 -21.46
C PHE A 792 0.52 6.61 -21.33
N TRP A 793 -0.11 5.45 -21.53
CA TRP A 793 -1.55 5.31 -21.32
C TRP A 793 -1.86 5.35 -19.82
N PHE A 794 -2.87 6.12 -19.43
CA PHE A 794 -3.44 6.07 -18.09
C PHE A 794 -4.78 5.32 -18.18
N THR A 795 -4.94 4.15 -17.57
CA THR A 795 -4.02 3.40 -16.68
C THR A 795 -4.07 1.89 -16.96
N TYR A 796 -3.38 1.05 -16.17
CA TYR A 796 -3.34 -0.42 -16.34
C TYR A 796 -4.73 -1.02 -16.48
N HIS A 797 -5.59 -0.86 -15.47
CA HIS A 797 -6.94 -1.44 -15.49
C HIS A 797 -8.01 -0.46 -14.97
N ASP A 798 -9.27 -0.77 -15.28
CA ASP A 798 -10.40 0.02 -14.81
C ASP A 798 -10.54 -0.10 -13.29
N THR A 799 -10.81 1.01 -12.62
CA THR A 799 -11.04 1.06 -11.17
C THR A 799 -12.37 1.74 -10.86
N GLY A 800 -12.72 1.82 -9.58
CA GLY A 800 -13.81 2.68 -9.09
C GLY A 800 -13.23 3.76 -8.19
N VAL A 801 -13.72 5.00 -8.33
CA VAL A 801 -13.29 6.14 -7.52
C VAL A 801 -14.46 6.72 -6.75
N GLU A 802 -14.19 7.23 -5.56
CA GLU A 802 -15.11 7.93 -4.69
C GLU A 802 -15.12 9.41 -5.00
N VAL A 803 -16.32 9.98 -5.12
CA VAL A 803 -16.57 11.43 -5.26
C VAL A 803 -17.70 11.84 -4.33
N SER A 804 -17.76 13.11 -3.93
CA SER A 804 -18.91 13.60 -3.14
C SER A 804 -20.20 13.64 -3.98
N GLU A 805 -21.37 13.49 -3.35
CA GLU A 805 -22.67 13.63 -4.03
C GLU A 805 -22.85 15.02 -4.70
N GLU A 806 -22.21 16.05 -4.14
CA GLU A 806 -22.17 17.41 -4.71
C GLU A 806 -21.32 17.46 -5.98
N GLU A 807 -20.08 16.96 -5.93
CA GLU A 807 -19.20 16.86 -7.09
C GLU A 807 -19.82 15.98 -8.19
N CYS A 808 -20.49 14.91 -7.78
CA CYS A 808 -21.24 14.01 -8.66
C CYS A 808 -22.40 14.72 -9.40
N GLY A 809 -22.97 15.78 -8.83
CA GLY A 809 -24.10 16.50 -9.40
C GLY A 809 -25.47 15.90 -9.04
N ASN A 810 -25.54 15.04 -8.02
CA ASN A 810 -26.75 14.28 -7.67
C ASN A 810 -27.65 14.98 -6.64
N VAL A 811 -27.17 16.04 -5.99
CA VAL A 811 -27.96 16.83 -5.02
C VAL A 811 -28.66 18.02 -5.68
N ALA A 812 -29.79 18.44 -5.09
CA ALA A 812 -30.49 19.64 -5.53
C ALA A 812 -29.59 20.88 -5.37
N ASN A 813 -29.41 21.63 -6.46
CA ASN A 813 -28.52 22.79 -6.59
C ASN A 813 -27.02 22.49 -6.68
N ALA A 814 -26.62 21.23 -6.96
CA ALA A 814 -25.22 20.94 -7.29
C ALA A 814 -24.74 21.85 -8.43
N THR A 815 -23.58 22.47 -8.25
CA THR A 815 -22.95 23.27 -9.29
C THR A 815 -22.34 22.35 -10.34
N ALA A 816 -22.41 22.76 -11.61
CA ALA A 816 -21.63 22.10 -12.65
C ALA A 816 -20.14 22.23 -12.31
N LEU A 817 -19.34 21.22 -12.68
CA LEU A 817 -17.90 21.27 -12.51
C LEU A 817 -17.34 22.51 -13.24
N GLU A 818 -16.58 23.33 -12.51
CA GLU A 818 -15.93 24.50 -13.10
C GLU A 818 -14.76 24.10 -14.02
N ARG A 819 -14.14 22.95 -13.76
CA ARG A 819 -12.98 22.42 -14.50
C ARG A 819 -13.11 20.92 -14.68
N VAL A 820 -12.47 20.39 -15.72
CA VAL A 820 -12.32 18.93 -15.88
C VAL A 820 -11.50 18.40 -14.69
N PRO A 821 -11.97 17.38 -13.95
CA PRO A 821 -11.20 16.77 -12.88
C PRO A 821 -9.95 16.08 -13.43
N SER A 822 -8.85 16.14 -12.67
CA SER A 822 -7.65 15.37 -13.00
C SER A 822 -7.92 13.86 -12.92
N PRO A 823 -7.63 13.09 -13.98
CA PRO A 823 -7.77 11.63 -13.95
C PRO A 823 -6.94 10.94 -12.86
N SER A 824 -5.68 11.34 -12.70
CA SER A 824 -4.75 10.74 -11.75
C SER A 824 -5.02 11.19 -10.32
N TRP A 825 -5.25 12.48 -10.06
CA TRP A 825 -5.62 12.94 -8.73
C TRP A 825 -6.92 12.30 -8.23
N THR A 826 -7.94 12.21 -9.09
CA THR A 826 -9.22 11.62 -8.68
C THR A 826 -9.03 10.16 -8.27
N ALA A 827 -8.10 9.44 -8.90
CA ALA A 827 -7.79 8.05 -8.57
C ALA A 827 -6.67 7.88 -7.52
N SER A 828 -6.04 8.95 -7.05
CA SER A 828 -4.93 8.86 -6.09
C SER A 828 -5.45 8.59 -4.68
N ASP A 829 -4.66 7.89 -3.87
CA ASP A 829 -5.06 7.51 -2.51
C ASP A 829 -5.31 8.74 -1.64
N PHE A 830 -4.49 9.78 -1.79
CA PHE A 830 -4.68 11.06 -1.11
C PHE A 830 -5.95 11.79 -1.60
N GLY A 831 -6.23 11.78 -2.91
CA GLY A 831 -7.46 12.35 -3.47
C GLY A 831 -8.72 11.66 -2.93
N GLN A 832 -8.69 10.33 -2.83
CA GLN A 832 -9.75 9.51 -2.26
C GLN A 832 -9.91 9.75 -0.75
N TYR A 833 -8.79 9.83 -0.02
CA TYR A 833 -8.79 10.21 1.39
C TYR A 833 -9.44 11.58 1.61
N GLN A 834 -9.12 12.60 0.80
CA GLN A 834 -9.73 13.93 0.95
C GLN A 834 -11.25 13.91 0.78
N VAL A 835 -11.76 13.06 -0.13
CA VAL A 835 -13.22 12.86 -0.29
C VAL A 835 -13.81 12.25 0.98
N ARG A 836 -13.20 11.18 1.53
CA ARG A 836 -13.63 10.55 2.78
C ARG A 836 -13.59 11.50 3.97
N ALA A 837 -12.47 12.18 4.16
CA ALA A 837 -12.23 13.10 5.26
C ALA A 837 -13.11 14.35 5.22
N SER A 838 -13.69 14.71 4.05
CA SER A 838 -14.61 15.83 3.94
C SER A 838 -15.92 15.63 4.72
N GLY A 839 -16.26 14.40 5.09
CA GLY A 839 -17.54 14.05 5.71
C GLY A 839 -18.75 14.20 4.77
N ALA A 840 -18.50 14.44 3.47
CA ALA A 840 -19.56 14.49 2.46
C ALA A 840 -20.13 13.08 2.22
N ASN A 841 -21.39 13.01 1.77
CA ASN A 841 -21.93 11.77 1.24
C ASN A 841 -21.12 11.36 0.00
N ILE A 842 -20.70 10.11 -0.05
CA ILE A 842 -19.82 9.58 -1.10
C ILE A 842 -20.62 8.76 -2.10
N VAL A 843 -20.29 8.91 -3.38
CA VAL A 843 -20.75 8.08 -4.48
C VAL A 843 -19.52 7.46 -5.13
N ARG A 844 -19.48 6.12 -5.23
CA ARG A 844 -18.46 5.42 -6.01
C ARG A 844 -18.86 5.42 -7.49
N ILE A 845 -17.99 5.87 -8.38
CA ILE A 845 -18.22 5.91 -9.83
C ILE A 845 -17.24 5.03 -10.59
N PRO A 846 -17.65 4.50 -11.76
CA PRO A 846 -16.72 3.80 -12.65
C PRO A 846 -15.64 4.75 -13.19
N TRP A 847 -14.39 4.35 -13.04
CA TRP A 847 -13.21 5.06 -13.54
C TRP A 847 -12.52 4.23 -14.61
N SER A 848 -13.20 4.11 -15.76
CA SER A 848 -12.88 3.14 -16.80
C SER A 848 -11.80 3.65 -17.79
N PHE A 849 -10.69 4.16 -17.26
CA PHE A 849 -9.50 4.58 -18.02
C PHE A 849 -8.57 3.43 -18.38
N GLY A 850 -8.78 2.25 -17.79
CA GLY A 850 -7.94 1.07 -17.91
C GLY A 850 -7.75 0.58 -19.34
N LEU A 851 -6.53 0.08 -19.62
CA LEU A 851 -6.24 -0.75 -20.77
C LEU A 851 -6.95 -2.10 -20.66
N TYR A 852 -7.00 -2.65 -19.45
CA TYR A 852 -7.72 -3.86 -19.06
C TYR A 852 -8.98 -3.53 -18.25
N ARG A 853 -9.96 -4.44 -18.20
CA ARG A 853 -11.03 -4.35 -17.20
C ARG A 853 -10.50 -4.82 -15.84
N GLY A 854 -10.70 -4.02 -14.79
CA GLY A 854 -10.37 -4.40 -13.41
C GLY A 854 -11.57 -4.91 -12.62
N ASN A 855 -11.45 -4.88 -11.29
CA ASN A 855 -12.40 -5.49 -10.35
C ASN A 855 -13.84 -4.94 -10.34
N ILE A 856 -14.12 -3.85 -11.03
CA ILE A 856 -15.52 -3.45 -11.28
C ILE A 856 -16.28 -4.47 -12.17
N HIS A 857 -15.57 -5.49 -12.71
CA HIS A 857 -16.09 -6.56 -13.57
C HIS A 857 -15.76 -7.99 -13.06
N THR A 858 -15.64 -8.22 -11.74
CA THR A 858 -15.16 -9.47 -11.09
C THR A 858 -15.75 -10.80 -11.56
N ASN A 859 -16.95 -10.81 -12.16
CA ASN A 859 -17.64 -12.03 -12.60
C ASN A 859 -17.43 -12.39 -14.08
N GLU A 860 -16.62 -11.62 -14.82
CA GLU A 860 -16.37 -11.87 -16.24
C GLU A 860 -15.19 -12.84 -16.46
N PRO A 861 -15.31 -13.85 -17.36
CA PRO A 861 -14.18 -14.67 -17.78
C PRO A 861 -13.02 -13.82 -18.31
N GLU A 862 -11.76 -14.28 -18.21
CA GLU A 862 -10.59 -13.53 -18.71
C GLU A 862 -10.73 -13.04 -20.15
N ASP A 863 -11.24 -13.89 -21.05
CA ASP A 863 -11.50 -13.50 -22.46
C ASP A 863 -12.50 -12.34 -22.60
N ALA A 864 -13.41 -12.19 -21.63
CA ALA A 864 -14.36 -11.09 -21.59
C ALA A 864 -13.73 -9.82 -21.01
N LYS A 865 -12.63 -9.89 -20.25
CA LYS A 865 -11.91 -8.71 -19.70
C LYS A 865 -11.11 -7.92 -20.75
N LYS A 866 -10.97 -8.47 -21.96
CA LYS A 866 -10.28 -7.82 -23.07
C LYS A 866 -11.09 -6.63 -23.62
N LYS A 867 -10.49 -5.43 -23.59
CA LYS A 867 -11.10 -4.20 -24.11
C LYS A 867 -10.65 -3.91 -25.56
N PRO A 868 -11.49 -3.29 -26.40
CA PRO A 868 -11.07 -2.78 -27.70
C PRO A 868 -9.84 -1.87 -27.66
N VAL A 869 -9.66 -1.10 -26.57
CA VAL A 869 -8.51 -0.22 -26.38
C VAL A 869 -7.19 -0.99 -26.21
N GLN A 870 -7.23 -2.20 -25.65
CA GLN A 870 -6.06 -3.08 -25.56
C GLN A 870 -5.55 -3.43 -26.96
N ASP A 871 -6.45 -3.92 -27.84
CA ASP A 871 -6.08 -4.23 -29.22
C ASP A 871 -5.57 -3.00 -29.98
N ALA A 872 -6.13 -1.82 -29.70
CA ALA A 872 -5.64 -0.56 -30.26
C ALA A 872 -4.21 -0.27 -29.82
N PHE A 873 -3.94 -0.37 -28.52
CA PHE A 873 -2.62 -0.13 -27.95
C PHE A 873 -1.58 -1.12 -28.49
N THR A 874 -1.88 -2.42 -28.48
CA THR A 874 -0.99 -3.48 -28.98
C THR A 874 -0.63 -3.26 -30.44
N ASN A 875 -1.63 -3.02 -31.29
CA ASN A 875 -1.46 -2.98 -32.73
C ASN A 875 -1.08 -1.59 -33.29
N TRP A 876 -0.90 -0.56 -32.46
CA TRP A 876 -0.46 0.76 -32.91
C TRP A 876 0.90 0.69 -33.65
N PRO A 877 1.09 1.35 -34.81
CA PRO A 877 0.17 2.23 -35.55
C PRO A 877 -0.65 1.50 -36.63
N ASN A 878 -0.59 0.17 -36.68
CA ASN A 878 -1.10 -0.68 -37.77
C ASN A 878 -2.54 -1.16 -37.58
N ALA A 879 -3.22 -0.72 -36.51
CA ALA A 879 -4.56 -1.19 -36.19
C ALA A 879 -5.59 -0.59 -37.16
N ASP A 880 -6.15 -1.42 -38.04
CA ASP A 880 -7.33 -1.12 -38.87
C ASP A 880 -8.60 -1.20 -38.00
N ILE A 881 -8.60 -0.49 -36.86
CA ILE A 881 -9.79 -0.36 -36.03
C ILE A 881 -10.77 0.48 -36.84
N ASN A 882 -11.87 -0.16 -37.23
CA ASN A 882 -13.01 0.48 -37.85
C ASN A 882 -13.65 1.43 -36.83
N CYS A 883 -13.00 2.57 -36.58
CA CYS A 883 -13.63 3.71 -35.95
C CYS A 883 -14.83 4.05 -36.79
N ALA A 884 -16.02 3.68 -36.30
CA ALA A 884 -17.27 3.71 -37.04
C ALA A 884 -17.58 5.17 -37.42
N GLY A 885 -17.09 5.56 -38.59
CA GLY A 885 -16.86 6.94 -38.98
C GLY A 885 -15.56 6.98 -39.76
N SER A 886 -15.65 6.53 -41.02
CA SER A 886 -14.58 6.50 -42.02
C SER A 886 -13.35 7.31 -41.63
N TRP A 887 -12.19 6.65 -41.51
CA TRP A 887 -10.97 7.30 -41.99
C TRP A 887 -11.20 7.70 -43.45
N PRO A 888 -11.02 8.95 -43.85
CA PRO A 888 -10.17 9.21 -44.98
C PRO A 888 -8.79 9.50 -44.40
N ASN A 889 -7.78 9.51 -45.23
CA ASN A 889 -6.53 10.19 -44.91
C ASN A 889 -6.71 11.73 -44.79
N ASP A 890 -7.93 12.21 -44.55
CA ASP A 890 -8.27 13.60 -44.38
C ASP A 890 -8.47 13.81 -42.88
N LEU A 891 -7.36 14.16 -42.22
CA LEU A 891 -7.40 14.93 -40.99
C LEU A 891 -8.49 16.01 -41.11
N PRO A 892 -9.20 16.39 -40.02
CA PRO A 892 -10.19 17.45 -40.09
C PRO A 892 -9.59 18.61 -40.88
N THR A 893 -10.23 18.99 -41.99
CA THR A 893 -9.71 20.07 -42.81
C THR A 893 -9.60 21.32 -41.94
N LEU A 894 -8.78 22.30 -42.33
CA LEU A 894 -8.76 23.58 -41.61
C LEU A 894 -10.19 24.16 -41.47
N ASP A 895 -11.04 23.97 -42.48
CA ASP A 895 -12.46 24.32 -42.43
C ASP A 895 -13.27 23.49 -41.43
N ASP A 896 -12.95 22.21 -41.23
CA ASP A 896 -13.61 21.38 -40.22
C ASP A 896 -13.16 21.75 -38.81
N LEU A 897 -11.86 22.01 -38.60
CA LEU A 897 -11.37 22.57 -37.33
C LEU A 897 -12.04 23.91 -37.02
N ASN A 898 -12.19 24.78 -38.03
CA ASN A 898 -12.90 26.06 -37.91
C ASN A 898 -14.40 25.91 -37.60
N LYS A 899 -15.03 24.79 -37.97
CA LYS A 899 -16.44 24.49 -37.65
C LYS A 899 -16.62 23.80 -36.31
N HIS A 900 -15.63 23.05 -35.82
CA HIS A 900 -15.77 22.19 -34.65
C HIS A 900 -15.24 22.82 -33.36
N VAL A 901 -14.12 23.56 -33.43
CA VAL A 901 -13.55 24.19 -32.23
C VAL A 901 -13.96 25.66 -32.21
N TYR A 902 -14.86 26.02 -31.29
CA TYR A 902 -15.28 27.40 -31.09
C TYR A 902 -14.06 28.27 -30.79
N LEU A 903 -13.87 29.32 -31.60
CA LEU A 903 -13.00 30.42 -31.21
C LEU A 903 -13.56 30.97 -29.89
N PRO A 904 -12.76 31.05 -28.81
CA PRO A 904 -13.14 31.88 -27.67
C PRO A 904 -13.50 33.25 -28.24
N ALA A 905 -14.69 33.75 -27.93
CA ALA A 905 -14.96 35.17 -28.11
C ALA A 905 -13.82 35.89 -27.40
N ALA A 906 -13.02 36.67 -28.14
CA ALA A 906 -11.80 37.32 -27.67
C ALA A 906 -11.90 37.66 -26.18
N MET A 907 -11.34 36.82 -25.31
CA MET A 907 -11.22 37.17 -23.90
C MET A 907 -10.23 38.32 -23.90
N GLU A 908 -10.79 39.51 -23.67
CA GLU A 908 -10.07 40.77 -23.64
C GLU A 908 -8.82 40.63 -22.78
N SER A 909 -7.75 41.26 -23.25
CA SER A 909 -6.43 41.29 -22.64
C SER A 909 -6.45 41.42 -21.11
N ASP A 910 -6.19 40.32 -20.39
CA ASP A 910 -5.79 40.31 -18.98
C ASP A 910 -4.36 40.87 -18.74
N ALA A 911 -3.82 41.63 -19.70
CA ALA A 911 -2.57 42.36 -19.59
C ALA A 911 -2.60 43.50 -18.54
N ALA A 912 -3.67 43.62 -17.75
CA ALA A 912 -3.83 44.66 -16.73
C ALA A 912 -3.67 44.16 -15.27
N ALA A 913 -3.49 42.86 -15.01
CA ALA A 913 -3.44 42.34 -13.64
C ALA A 913 -2.04 42.17 -13.04
N SER A 914 -0.93 42.44 -13.76
CA SER A 914 0.43 42.32 -13.23
C SER A 914 0.96 43.58 -12.53
N SER A 915 0.07 44.41 -11.97
CA SER A 915 0.48 45.51 -11.08
C SER A 915 -0.45 45.58 -9.87
N GLN A 916 -0.34 44.62 -8.96
CA GLN A 916 -0.54 44.81 -7.52
C GLN A 916 0.14 43.72 -6.72
#